data_AF-A0A2T2RNS3-F1
#
_entry.id   AF-A0A2T2RNS3-F1
#
_cell.length_a   1.000
_cell.length_b   1.000
_cell.length_c   1.000
_cell.angle_alpha   90.00
_cell.angle_beta   90.00
_cell.angle_gamma   90.00
#
_symmetry.space_group_name_H-M   'P 1'
#
loop_
_entity.id
_entity.type
_entity.pdbx_description
1 polymer ?
#
loop_
_entity_poly.entity_id
_entity_poly.type
_entity_poly.pdbx_seq_one_letter_code
_entity_poly.pdbx_strand_id
1 'polypeptide(L)'
;MVILEQSKTQGQGATGKTPHCKIASAPEWDKYSGKPAPNAEAIASAIDKVPSGWALTPIQDKAPYRHEWQLEEPVSRADIKQLILKGHKPKHWEQEKHSIDWIHDSGYGLRTGDVSGGLLAVDIDGNSLETDAEKLLQHMSGGHIPHTIQWTSGKPGRRQLLFQIPDEYRERLREFTNQAINEWSGFHSQDKIDFRYNRKHSGLAGSRHPETGFYRWIVAPAEDGANVAVAPDWLLKVVCALADGEKEENERRERSQHKAQEQRERRKRQRRNGFTGANSILDIQDESIERLTTEELFNWQGHNFKTVRKRNRTEMWGVCPAPEHPISSGMSFQVRLDTNQWLCRGCGCGGHVLQYRNFLRGARGKSPTPRGRDYIEIVLELAEQADIEVPEKLLPKSYREPKKSRKQKRDEFNSELERLRSKRSKIPPRAYKQGERLDTWANSEKQFVVDSSSTGTGKSYDAGMASCELFDVAGITYITSDPRNVATTTLKSWALVNGRNKGLEKDNHGNWRTTEDEKFPSDQSGNVKPGNCGRVNLINALKNSNRIESPMDVCMACPFYGDCSGKDAKGISSYDYLKKREWALKQPRNISNQNSLPIEYDWGNRFVIWEEWSKILTNSSQIEVTPKDITGTEKVFRRHNKDLFTLFEPLLFQVDEILAGNVEPPSRYGWNYQSLKEYLISKLPSEIDWDGLKKLFDSDNSDESLQNLINFEESDEEKLELLKEWGKLWFLPFLKILSGSEPGYLYLKNKALTITQLSEHLVDIANKAHKNVFLDATGHIEELCALLNISADEVDHIAQEEPEKAQVNITQVADLGRMTQQRGKQQQKRSKAVIDQILSERDHVGVIRFKRIADIEEDKQAFRWFIESRGSNQLEKLTTLILDGIPCPNLEQLKADFTCLYHRVPGDDDGEFKLFVDGRILTEIHQAIGRLRASRRAGEQLEVIILGDYPLDTPVKEVKTSEITSEITHKSDSVAEKVKEATARLKSKGENSSQRALARESGLHRTQIARHFK
;
A
#
# COMPACT_ATOMS: atom_id res chain seq x y z
N MET A 1 36.69 9.96 -41.15
CA MET A 1 37.36 9.59 -42.43
C MET A 1 37.61 8.09 -42.35
N VAL A 2 36.92 7.20 -43.07
CA VAL A 2 36.82 7.06 -44.54
C VAL A 2 35.40 6.57 -44.94
N ILE A 3 34.62 7.47 -45.55
CA ILE A 3 34.04 7.44 -46.91
C ILE A 3 33.42 6.12 -47.48
N LEU A 4 32.11 6.25 -47.80
CA LEU A 4 31.30 5.70 -48.93
C LEU A 4 30.97 4.18 -48.93
N GLU A 5 29.83 3.69 -49.43
CA GLU A 5 28.83 4.24 -50.34
C GLU A 5 27.51 3.46 -50.28
N GLN A 6 26.41 4.12 -50.64
CA GLN A 6 25.06 3.58 -50.76
C GLN A 6 24.89 2.78 -52.05
N SER A 7 24.06 1.73 -52.03
CA SER A 7 23.28 1.33 -53.20
C SER A 7 21.78 1.29 -52.85
N LYS A 8 21.04 2.14 -53.56
CA LYS A 8 19.58 2.30 -53.52
C LYS A 8 18.91 1.23 -54.37
N THR A 9 17.76 0.74 -53.94
CA THR A 9 16.57 0.61 -54.82
C THR A 9 15.29 0.80 -54.01
N GLN A 10 14.44 1.71 -54.49
CA GLN A 10 13.12 2.03 -53.98
C GLN A 10 12.12 0.89 -54.23
N GLY A 11 11.16 0.71 -53.34
CA GLY A 11 9.98 -0.14 -53.56
C GLY A 11 8.91 0.13 -52.50
N GLN A 12 7.71 0.45 -52.96
CA GLN A 12 6.55 0.96 -52.22
C GLN A 12 5.97 -0.04 -51.18
N GLY A 13 5.16 0.51 -50.27
CA GLY A 13 4.65 -0.15 -49.07
C GLY A 13 3.80 -1.40 -49.27
N ALA A 14 3.80 -2.23 -48.22
CA ALA A 14 2.79 -3.24 -47.97
C ALA A 14 2.69 -3.47 -46.46
N THR A 15 1.47 -3.37 -45.93
CA THR A 15 1.06 -3.84 -44.61
C THR A 15 1.44 -5.32 -44.43
N GLY A 16 2.46 -5.59 -43.61
CA GLY A 16 2.96 -6.93 -43.34
C GLY A 16 2.61 -7.39 -41.93
N LYS A 17 1.64 -8.30 -41.81
CA LYS A 17 1.45 -9.15 -40.64
C LYS A 17 2.80 -9.78 -40.25
N THR A 18 3.20 -9.64 -38.99
CA THR A 18 4.36 -10.33 -38.42
C THR A 18 4.26 -11.83 -38.68
N PRO A 19 5.28 -12.47 -39.29
CA PRO A 19 5.26 -13.90 -39.52
C PRO A 19 5.45 -14.62 -38.19
N HIS A 20 4.44 -15.40 -37.78
CA HIS A 20 4.64 -16.42 -36.76
C HIS A 20 5.70 -17.40 -37.27
N CYS A 21 6.91 -17.32 -36.70
CA CYS A 21 7.95 -18.31 -36.91
C CYS A 21 7.46 -19.64 -36.31
N LYS A 22 6.89 -20.51 -37.14
CA LYS A 22 6.59 -21.90 -36.77
C LYS A 22 7.92 -22.60 -36.49
N ILE A 23 8.26 -22.75 -35.22
CA ILE A 23 9.32 -23.65 -34.77
C ILE A 23 8.85 -25.06 -35.17
N ALA A 24 9.59 -25.73 -36.06
CA ALA A 24 9.33 -27.13 -36.38
C ALA A 24 9.41 -27.94 -35.07
N SER A 25 8.32 -28.63 -34.70
CA SER A 25 8.30 -29.49 -33.52
C SER A 25 9.35 -30.59 -33.67
N ALA A 26 10.13 -30.82 -32.62
CA ALA A 26 11.11 -31.92 -32.59
C ALA A 26 10.40 -33.26 -32.86
N PRO A 27 11.05 -34.20 -33.58
CA PRO A 27 10.50 -35.53 -33.77
C PRO A 27 10.22 -36.20 -32.40
N GLU A 28 9.05 -36.82 -32.32
CA GLU A 28 8.59 -37.56 -31.14
C GLU A 28 9.56 -38.71 -30.88
N TRP A 29 10.22 -38.69 -29.71
CA TRP A 29 11.12 -39.76 -29.29
C TRP A 29 10.76 -40.16 -27.87
N ASP A 30 10.57 -41.45 -27.68
CA ASP A 30 10.30 -42.07 -26.40
C ASP A 30 11.55 -42.82 -25.94
N LYS A 31 12.05 -42.47 -24.74
CA LYS A 31 13.19 -43.14 -24.09
C LYS A 31 12.93 -44.63 -23.83
N TYR A 32 11.67 -45.02 -23.79
CA TYR A 32 11.21 -46.39 -23.60
C TYR A 32 11.09 -47.18 -24.92
N SER A 33 11.37 -46.57 -26.07
CA SER A 33 11.30 -47.23 -27.38
C SER A 33 12.37 -48.31 -27.63
N GLY A 34 13.33 -48.47 -26.72
CA GLY A 34 14.49 -49.37 -26.89
C GLY A 34 15.46 -48.91 -27.98
N LYS A 35 15.30 -47.68 -28.50
CA LYS A 35 16.18 -47.09 -29.52
C LYS A 35 16.86 -45.82 -28.99
N PRO A 36 18.12 -45.54 -29.39
CA PRO A 36 18.79 -44.29 -29.07
C PRO A 36 17.99 -43.05 -29.53
N ALA A 37 18.24 -41.91 -28.90
CA ALA A 37 17.68 -40.63 -29.32
C ALA A 37 18.09 -40.29 -30.77
N PRO A 38 17.25 -39.57 -31.54
CA PRO A 38 17.67 -39.05 -32.84
C PRO A 38 18.97 -38.26 -32.70
N ASN A 39 19.97 -38.58 -33.52
CA ASN A 39 21.33 -38.04 -33.49
C ASN A 39 22.21 -38.49 -32.31
N ALA A 40 21.92 -39.61 -31.63
CA ALA A 40 22.70 -40.11 -30.48
C ALA A 40 24.22 -40.14 -30.70
N GLU A 41 24.69 -40.47 -31.91
CA GLU A 41 26.11 -40.43 -32.30
C GLU A 41 26.69 -39.02 -32.24
N ALA A 42 25.92 -38.01 -32.70
CA ALA A 42 26.32 -36.61 -32.63
C ALA A 42 26.27 -36.09 -31.19
N ILE A 43 25.29 -36.52 -30.39
CA ILE A 43 25.21 -36.18 -28.95
C ILE A 43 26.43 -36.74 -28.21
N ALA A 44 26.75 -38.01 -28.45
CA ALA A 44 27.92 -38.67 -27.85
C ALA A 44 29.23 -38.01 -28.29
N SER A 45 29.36 -37.63 -29.57
CA SER A 45 30.54 -36.92 -30.09
C SER A 45 30.65 -35.49 -29.56
N ALA A 46 29.54 -34.82 -29.25
CA ALA A 46 29.54 -33.48 -28.69
C ALA A 46 30.17 -33.42 -27.28
N ILE A 47 30.14 -34.53 -26.53
CA ILE A 47 30.79 -34.62 -25.21
C ILE A 47 32.29 -34.37 -25.31
N ASP A 48 32.94 -34.75 -26.42
CA ASP A 48 34.38 -34.53 -26.61
C ASP A 48 34.75 -33.05 -26.72
N LYS A 49 33.78 -32.19 -27.05
CA LYS A 49 33.97 -30.74 -27.18
C LYS A 49 33.72 -29.97 -25.87
N VAL A 50 33.32 -30.66 -24.81
CA VAL A 50 33.10 -30.04 -23.48
C VAL A 50 34.44 -30.02 -22.72
N PRO A 51 34.85 -28.93 -22.06
CA PRO A 51 36.10 -28.88 -21.30
C PRO A 51 36.22 -29.98 -20.25
N SER A 52 37.35 -30.69 -20.17
CA SER A 52 37.52 -31.92 -19.37
C SER A 52 37.23 -31.74 -17.87
N GLY A 53 37.51 -30.56 -17.32
CA GLY A 53 37.25 -30.20 -15.92
C GLY A 53 35.78 -30.01 -15.54
N TRP A 54 34.84 -30.05 -16.50
CA TRP A 54 33.42 -29.93 -16.22
C TRP A 54 32.81 -31.28 -15.84
N ALA A 55 32.24 -31.36 -14.63
CA ALA A 55 31.52 -32.54 -14.16
C ALA A 55 30.16 -32.64 -14.85
N LEU A 56 29.89 -33.81 -15.45
CA LEU A 56 28.66 -34.07 -16.20
C LEU A 56 27.78 -35.10 -15.49
N THR A 57 26.49 -35.06 -15.80
CA THR A 57 25.52 -36.08 -15.42
C THR A 57 24.65 -36.46 -16.62
N PRO A 58 24.30 -37.74 -16.83
CA PRO A 58 23.38 -38.11 -17.89
C PRO A 58 21.98 -37.58 -17.60
N ILE A 59 21.27 -37.16 -18.65
CA ILE A 59 19.91 -36.63 -18.53
C ILE A 59 18.94 -37.36 -19.47
N GLN A 60 17.69 -37.42 -19.02
CA GLN A 60 16.55 -37.83 -19.83
C GLN A 60 15.69 -36.59 -20.06
N ASP A 61 15.61 -36.18 -21.31
CA ASP A 61 15.19 -34.86 -21.78
C ASP A 61 15.89 -33.71 -21.05
N LYS A 62 15.24 -33.15 -20.03
CA LYS A 62 15.77 -32.00 -19.27
C LYS A 62 16.24 -32.37 -17.87
N ALA A 63 16.04 -33.62 -17.42
CA ALA A 63 16.17 -34.01 -16.01
C ALA A 63 17.23 -35.10 -15.79
N PRO A 64 18.12 -34.93 -14.79
CA PRO A 64 18.90 -36.03 -14.23
C PRO A 64 17.94 -36.96 -13.49
N TYR A 65 18.15 -38.26 -13.62
CA TYR A 65 17.25 -39.28 -13.07
C TYR A 65 17.94 -40.18 -12.03
N ARG A 66 19.26 -40.05 -11.88
CA ARG A 66 20.06 -40.88 -10.97
C ARG A 66 19.81 -40.49 -9.51
N HIS A 67 19.84 -41.49 -8.62
CA HIS A 67 19.69 -41.26 -7.18
C HIS A 67 20.86 -40.41 -6.67
N GLU A 68 20.57 -39.34 -5.93
CA GLU A 68 21.57 -38.42 -5.37
C GLU A 68 22.59 -37.91 -6.41
N TRP A 69 22.17 -37.70 -7.66
CA TRP A 69 23.04 -37.19 -8.73
C TRP A 69 23.77 -35.89 -8.36
N GLN A 70 23.23 -35.13 -7.40
CA GLN A 70 23.83 -33.90 -6.87
C GLN A 70 25.10 -34.17 -6.06
N LEU A 71 25.16 -35.30 -5.37
CA LEU A 71 26.19 -35.67 -4.39
C LEU A 71 27.07 -36.85 -4.85
N GLU A 72 26.63 -37.63 -5.84
CA GLU A 72 27.43 -38.74 -6.38
C GLU A 72 28.73 -38.23 -7.05
N GLU A 73 29.72 -39.13 -7.18
CA GLU A 73 30.90 -38.86 -8.00
C GLU A 73 30.52 -38.59 -9.47
N PRO A 74 31.16 -37.62 -10.15
CA PRO A 74 30.87 -37.33 -11.56
C PRO A 74 30.93 -38.57 -12.45
N VAL A 75 29.86 -38.80 -13.22
CA VAL A 75 29.79 -39.94 -14.14
C VAL A 75 30.80 -39.73 -15.26
N SER A 76 31.59 -40.77 -15.57
CA SER A 76 32.63 -40.65 -16.59
C SER A 76 32.02 -40.35 -17.96
N ARG A 77 32.73 -39.58 -18.79
CA ARG A 77 32.28 -39.24 -20.14
C ARG A 77 32.08 -40.47 -21.02
N ALA A 78 32.94 -41.48 -20.85
CA ALA A 78 32.80 -42.76 -21.54
C ALA A 78 31.49 -43.47 -21.16
N ASP A 79 31.14 -43.47 -19.86
CA ASP A 79 29.89 -44.06 -19.39
C ASP A 79 28.68 -43.28 -19.90
N ILE A 80 28.71 -41.95 -19.87
CA ILE A 80 27.61 -41.13 -20.41
C ILE A 80 27.40 -41.41 -21.90
N LYS A 81 28.49 -41.51 -22.70
CA LYS A 81 28.39 -41.91 -24.11
C LYS A 81 27.78 -43.30 -24.28
N GLN A 82 28.16 -44.26 -23.43
CA GLN A 82 27.57 -45.60 -23.46
C GLN A 82 26.09 -45.57 -23.11
N LEU A 83 25.66 -44.78 -22.12
CA LEU A 83 24.24 -44.64 -21.75
C LEU A 83 23.40 -44.03 -22.87
N ILE A 84 23.98 -43.10 -23.64
CA ILE A 84 23.32 -42.50 -24.81
C ILE A 84 23.24 -43.51 -25.97
N LEU A 85 24.36 -44.16 -26.32
CA LEU A 85 24.46 -45.01 -27.52
C LEU A 85 23.90 -46.42 -27.34
N LYS A 86 24.15 -47.04 -26.18
CA LYS A 86 23.84 -48.45 -25.89
C LYS A 86 22.72 -48.63 -24.87
N GLY A 87 22.35 -47.56 -24.16
CA GLY A 87 21.29 -47.59 -23.17
C GLY A 87 21.66 -48.37 -21.91
N HIS A 88 20.71 -48.45 -20.99
CA HIS A 88 20.83 -49.22 -19.76
C HIS A 88 19.48 -49.85 -19.38
N LYS A 89 19.52 -50.85 -18.49
CA LYS A 89 18.29 -51.44 -17.93
C LYS A 89 17.66 -50.51 -16.88
N PRO A 90 16.32 -50.36 -16.85
CA PRO A 90 15.63 -49.64 -15.78
C PRO A 90 15.83 -50.31 -14.42
N LYS A 91 16.17 -49.53 -13.37
CA LYS A 91 16.46 -50.06 -12.03
C LYS A 91 15.23 -50.33 -11.13
N HIS A 92 14.00 -50.06 -11.58
CA HIS A 92 12.76 -50.35 -10.83
C HIS A 92 11.60 -50.58 -11.79
N TRP A 93 11.38 -51.82 -12.25
CA TRP A 93 10.21 -52.15 -13.10
C TRP A 93 9.77 -53.62 -13.12
N GLU A 94 10.02 -54.39 -12.07
CA GLU A 94 9.59 -55.79 -12.00
C GLU A 94 8.09 -56.03 -11.76
N GLN A 95 7.23 -55.00 -11.77
CA GLN A 95 5.79 -55.19 -11.61
C GLN A 95 5.00 -54.35 -12.62
N GLU A 96 4.55 -55.07 -13.65
CA GLU A 96 3.43 -54.80 -14.58
C GLU A 96 3.66 -53.90 -15.82
N LYS A 97 3.66 -54.58 -16.98
CA LYS A 97 3.09 -54.19 -18.29
C LYS A 97 3.85 -53.28 -19.28
N HIS A 98 5.19 -53.34 -19.37
CA HIS A 98 5.87 -52.97 -20.64
C HIS A 98 7.11 -53.86 -20.91
N SER A 99 7.19 -54.43 -22.11
CA SER A 99 8.27 -55.29 -22.62
C SER A 99 9.50 -54.48 -23.08
N ILE A 100 10.06 -53.65 -22.20
CA ILE A 100 11.17 -52.74 -22.55
C ILE A 100 12.47 -53.27 -21.96
N ASP A 101 13.36 -53.77 -22.82
CA ASP A 101 14.66 -54.35 -22.40
C ASP A 101 15.74 -53.28 -22.11
N TRP A 102 15.67 -52.11 -22.74
CA TRP A 102 16.69 -51.06 -22.67
C TRP A 102 16.08 -49.65 -22.74
N ILE A 103 16.65 -48.72 -21.96
CA ILE A 103 16.34 -47.27 -21.98
C ILE A 103 17.60 -46.51 -22.38
N HIS A 104 17.46 -45.53 -23.27
CA HIS A 104 18.58 -44.68 -23.67
C HIS A 104 18.48 -43.30 -23.03
N ASP A 105 19.62 -42.75 -22.66
CA ASP A 105 19.71 -41.35 -22.22
C ASP A 105 19.73 -40.41 -23.41
N SER A 106 19.14 -39.22 -23.26
CA SER A 106 18.94 -38.29 -24.37
C SER A 106 19.96 -37.15 -24.41
N GLY A 107 20.96 -37.21 -23.54
CA GLY A 107 22.03 -36.23 -23.46
C GLY A 107 22.72 -36.18 -22.11
N TYR A 108 23.36 -35.05 -21.88
CA TYR A 108 24.15 -34.75 -20.69
C TYR A 108 23.90 -33.32 -20.20
N GLY A 109 24.02 -33.13 -18.89
CA GLY A 109 23.96 -31.82 -18.24
C GLY A 109 25.25 -31.51 -17.50
N LEU A 110 25.61 -30.22 -17.45
CA LEU A 110 26.66 -29.68 -16.59
C LEU A 110 26.18 -29.69 -15.14
N ARG A 111 26.95 -30.25 -14.22
CA ARG A 111 26.75 -30.05 -12.78
C ARG A 111 27.42 -28.72 -12.39
N THR A 112 26.66 -27.78 -11.88
CA THR A 112 27.17 -26.46 -11.48
C THR A 112 27.74 -26.52 -10.06
N GLY A 113 28.54 -25.51 -9.70
CA GLY A 113 29.15 -25.36 -8.39
C GLY A 113 30.57 -25.92 -8.29
N ASP A 114 31.00 -26.19 -7.06
CA ASP A 114 32.37 -26.58 -6.70
C ASP A 114 32.80 -27.89 -7.38
N VAL A 115 31.86 -28.79 -7.68
CA VAL A 115 32.10 -30.06 -8.38
C VAL A 115 32.64 -29.87 -9.80
N SER A 116 32.37 -28.73 -10.43
CA SER A 116 32.96 -28.34 -11.72
C SER A 116 33.96 -27.20 -11.55
N GLY A 117 34.58 -27.10 -10.38
CA GLY A 117 35.56 -26.07 -10.08
C GLY A 117 34.96 -24.67 -9.95
N GLY A 118 33.72 -24.51 -9.48
CA GLY A 118 33.14 -23.21 -9.12
C GLY A 118 32.28 -22.55 -10.19
N LEU A 119 31.63 -23.33 -11.07
CA LEU A 119 30.83 -22.79 -12.16
C LEU A 119 29.42 -22.38 -11.73
N LEU A 120 29.04 -21.13 -11.97
CA LEU A 120 27.69 -20.57 -11.76
C LEU A 120 26.97 -20.44 -13.11
N ALA A 121 25.78 -21.03 -13.24
CA ALA A 121 24.92 -20.80 -14.39
C ALA A 121 23.81 -19.78 -14.05
N VAL A 122 23.67 -18.75 -14.88
CA VAL A 122 22.59 -17.76 -14.83
C VAL A 122 21.57 -18.12 -15.90
N ASP A 123 20.41 -18.64 -15.51
CA ASP A 123 19.34 -19.07 -16.42
C ASP A 123 18.29 -17.97 -16.59
N ILE A 124 18.24 -17.40 -17.78
CA ILE A 124 17.25 -16.40 -18.17
C ILE A 124 16.02 -17.15 -18.71
N ASP A 125 14.93 -17.10 -17.96
CA ASP A 125 13.63 -17.57 -18.43
C ASP A 125 12.92 -16.45 -19.18
N GLY A 126 12.29 -16.79 -20.31
CA GLY A 126 11.82 -15.82 -21.28
C GLY A 126 10.67 -16.39 -22.12
N ASN A 127 9.69 -15.53 -22.40
CA ASN A 127 8.53 -15.86 -23.24
C ASN A 127 8.47 -15.08 -24.57
N SER A 128 9.36 -14.10 -24.77
CA SER A 128 9.46 -13.22 -25.95
C SER A 128 10.92 -13.02 -26.37
N LEU A 129 11.21 -12.38 -27.52
CA LEU A 129 12.60 -12.09 -27.94
C LEU A 129 13.24 -10.93 -27.13
N GLU A 130 12.43 -10.04 -26.58
CA GLU A 130 12.82 -8.97 -25.64
C GLU A 130 12.21 -9.28 -24.27
N THR A 131 12.92 -10.05 -23.44
CA THR A 131 12.39 -10.51 -22.15
C THR A 131 12.62 -9.48 -21.05
N ASP A 132 11.69 -9.39 -20.10
CA ASP A 132 11.88 -8.52 -18.94
C ASP A 132 13.01 -9.04 -18.02
N ALA A 133 13.29 -10.34 -18.06
CA ALA A 133 14.44 -10.94 -17.39
C ALA A 133 15.77 -10.45 -17.98
N GLU A 134 15.86 -10.23 -19.30
CA GLU A 134 17.06 -9.64 -19.91
C GLU A 134 17.24 -8.18 -19.47
N LYS A 135 16.15 -7.41 -19.36
CA LYS A 135 16.19 -6.03 -18.82
C LYS A 135 16.61 -6.01 -17.36
N LEU A 136 16.14 -6.96 -16.54
CA LEU A 136 16.56 -7.12 -15.15
C LEU A 136 18.06 -7.47 -15.08
N LEU A 137 18.57 -8.34 -15.95
CA LEU A 137 20.00 -8.64 -16.03
C LEU A 137 20.83 -7.41 -16.45
N GLN A 138 20.36 -6.63 -17.43
CA GLN A 138 20.99 -5.37 -17.80
C GLN A 138 20.97 -4.36 -16.64
N HIS A 139 19.88 -4.27 -15.90
CA HIS A 139 19.78 -3.43 -14.71
C HIS A 139 20.79 -3.85 -13.62
N MET A 140 20.87 -5.14 -13.29
CA MET A 140 21.82 -5.67 -12.31
C MET A 140 23.29 -5.44 -12.71
N SER A 141 23.58 -5.56 -14.00
CA SER A 141 24.93 -5.42 -14.56
C SER A 141 25.32 -3.99 -14.90
N GLY A 142 24.42 -3.01 -14.76
CA GLY A 142 24.63 -1.64 -15.25
C GLY A 142 24.85 -1.57 -16.76
N GLY A 143 24.30 -2.53 -17.51
CA GLY A 143 24.50 -2.68 -18.96
C GLY A 143 25.78 -3.40 -19.38
N HIS A 144 26.63 -3.81 -18.44
CA HIS A 144 27.93 -4.42 -18.72
C HIS A 144 27.97 -5.90 -18.33
N ILE A 145 27.59 -6.77 -19.28
CA ILE A 145 27.66 -8.23 -19.14
C ILE A 145 28.94 -8.73 -19.82
N PRO A 146 29.89 -9.35 -19.11
CA PRO A 146 31.09 -9.90 -19.72
C PRO A 146 30.75 -10.93 -20.81
N HIS A 147 31.52 -10.92 -21.90
CA HIS A 147 31.40 -11.95 -22.93
C HIS A 147 31.85 -13.29 -22.36
N THR A 148 30.90 -14.23 -22.22
CA THR A 148 31.13 -15.55 -21.64
C THR A 148 30.39 -16.64 -22.41
N ILE A 149 30.62 -17.90 -22.07
CA ILE A 149 29.96 -19.07 -22.63
C ILE A 149 28.44 -18.96 -22.44
N GLN A 150 27.72 -19.26 -23.53
CA GLN A 150 26.27 -19.12 -23.60
C GLN A 150 25.64 -20.22 -24.44
N TRP A 151 24.48 -20.71 -24.00
CA TRP A 151 23.67 -21.64 -24.78
C TRP A 151 22.18 -21.38 -24.60
N THR A 152 21.40 -21.91 -25.53
CA THR A 152 19.94 -21.78 -25.53
C THR A 152 19.29 -23.15 -25.76
N SER A 153 18.09 -23.29 -25.21
CA SER A 153 17.18 -24.37 -25.60
C SER A 153 16.59 -24.15 -27.00
N GLY A 154 16.71 -22.96 -27.59
CA GLY A 154 16.06 -22.59 -28.85
C GLY A 154 14.65 -22.02 -28.67
N LYS A 155 14.15 -21.91 -27.43
CA LYS A 155 12.92 -21.16 -27.16
C LYS A 155 13.18 -19.64 -27.21
N PRO A 156 12.23 -18.83 -27.70
CA PRO A 156 12.38 -17.37 -27.74
C PRO A 156 12.72 -16.79 -26.35
N GLY A 157 13.74 -15.94 -26.27
CA GLY A 157 14.11 -15.23 -25.05
C GLY A 157 14.86 -16.02 -23.98
N ARG A 158 15.09 -17.33 -24.18
CA ARG A 158 15.76 -18.18 -23.19
C ARG A 158 17.22 -18.38 -23.51
N ARG A 159 18.10 -18.06 -22.57
CA ARG A 159 19.52 -18.38 -22.64
C ARG A 159 20.13 -18.58 -21.26
N GLN A 160 21.22 -19.31 -21.21
CA GLN A 160 22.03 -19.49 -20.01
C GLN A 160 23.39 -18.87 -20.23
N LEU A 161 23.91 -18.19 -19.20
CA LEU A 161 25.27 -17.65 -19.15
C LEU A 161 26.05 -18.40 -18.07
N LEU A 162 27.31 -18.71 -18.34
CA LEU A 162 28.18 -19.41 -17.39
C LEU A 162 29.28 -18.50 -16.89
N PHE A 163 29.49 -18.46 -15.58
CA PHE A 163 30.54 -17.66 -14.95
C PHE A 163 31.36 -18.52 -13.99
N GLN A 164 32.63 -18.17 -13.84
CA GLN A 164 33.54 -18.77 -12.89
C GLN A 164 33.52 -17.99 -11.57
N ILE A 165 33.12 -18.63 -10.46
CA ILE A 165 33.24 -18.04 -9.12
C ILE A 165 34.72 -18.06 -8.69
N PRO A 166 35.30 -16.91 -8.27
CA PRO A 166 36.66 -16.88 -7.76
C PRO A 166 36.80 -17.72 -6.48
N ASP A 167 37.98 -18.32 -6.27
CA ASP A 167 38.26 -19.25 -5.16
C ASP A 167 37.94 -18.64 -3.79
N GLU A 168 38.22 -17.35 -3.61
CA GLU A 168 37.98 -16.60 -2.37
C GLU A 168 36.49 -16.52 -1.97
N TYR A 169 35.56 -16.67 -2.91
CA TYR A 169 34.11 -16.66 -2.63
C TYR A 169 33.50 -18.05 -2.44
N ARG A 170 34.21 -19.13 -2.83
CA ARG A 170 33.64 -20.49 -2.84
C ARG A 170 33.26 -20.98 -1.45
N GLU A 171 34.08 -20.66 -0.43
CA GLU A 171 33.78 -21.06 0.94
C GLU A 171 32.48 -20.40 1.46
N ARG A 172 32.29 -19.11 1.17
CA ARG A 172 31.07 -18.37 1.55
C ARG A 172 29.84 -18.94 0.85
N LEU A 173 29.99 -19.37 -0.40
CA LEU A 173 28.90 -19.89 -1.23
C LEU A 173 28.74 -21.41 -1.16
N ARG A 174 29.45 -22.10 -0.24
CA ARG A 174 29.47 -23.56 -0.13
C ARG A 174 28.06 -24.16 -0.03
N GLU A 175 27.17 -23.55 0.76
CA GLU A 175 25.79 -24.03 0.91
C GLU A 175 24.79 -23.39 -0.07
N PHE A 176 25.20 -22.40 -0.87
CA PHE A 176 24.32 -21.75 -1.84
C PHE A 176 24.02 -22.68 -3.01
N THR A 177 22.73 -23.02 -3.22
CA THR A 177 22.34 -23.97 -4.27
C THR A 177 21.75 -23.27 -5.50
N ASN A 178 20.56 -22.69 -5.37
CA ASN A 178 20.00 -21.81 -6.39
C ASN A 178 18.99 -20.82 -5.81
N GLN A 179 18.81 -19.71 -6.51
CA GLN A 179 17.73 -18.79 -6.22
C GLN A 179 17.21 -18.13 -7.49
N ALA A 180 15.88 -18.13 -7.64
CA ALA A 180 15.20 -17.47 -8.73
C ALA A 180 14.63 -16.14 -8.26
N ILE A 181 14.93 -15.07 -8.99
CA ILE A 181 14.44 -13.72 -8.71
C ILE A 181 13.71 -13.15 -9.91
N ASN A 182 12.77 -12.26 -9.63
CA ASN A 182 12.08 -11.44 -10.62
C ASN A 182 12.11 -9.95 -10.22
N GLU A 183 12.88 -9.60 -9.20
CA GLU A 183 13.07 -8.23 -8.75
C GLU A 183 14.47 -8.08 -8.17
N TRP A 184 15.11 -6.94 -8.47
CA TRP A 184 16.35 -6.54 -7.81
C TRP A 184 16.41 -5.01 -7.73
N SER A 185 16.78 -4.47 -6.56
CA SER A 185 16.91 -3.02 -6.33
C SER A 185 15.70 -2.19 -6.79
N GLY A 186 14.47 -2.70 -6.61
CA GLY A 186 13.23 -2.03 -7.00
C GLY A 186 12.85 -2.12 -8.48
N PHE A 187 13.67 -2.78 -9.30
CA PHE A 187 13.30 -3.10 -10.68
C PHE A 187 12.58 -4.44 -10.74
N HIS A 188 11.32 -4.44 -11.20
CA HIS A 188 10.50 -5.65 -11.31
C HIS A 188 10.48 -6.19 -12.74
N SER A 189 10.55 -7.51 -12.85
CA SER A 189 10.40 -8.31 -14.07
C SER A 189 9.22 -9.26 -13.94
N GLN A 190 8.49 -9.47 -15.03
CA GLN A 190 7.46 -10.51 -15.11
C GLN A 190 8.07 -11.91 -15.30
N ASP A 191 9.25 -11.97 -15.94
CA ASP A 191 10.04 -13.16 -16.14
C ASP A 191 11.09 -13.35 -15.01
N LYS A 192 11.71 -14.52 -14.92
CA LYS A 192 12.63 -14.88 -13.83
C LYS A 192 14.07 -15.09 -14.33
N ILE A 193 15.02 -14.74 -13.47
CA ILE A 193 16.43 -15.14 -13.58
C ILE A 193 16.72 -16.13 -12.46
N ASP A 194 17.25 -17.31 -12.80
CA ASP A 194 17.62 -18.35 -11.83
C ASP A 194 19.14 -18.51 -11.77
N PHE A 195 19.73 -18.22 -10.61
CA PHE A 195 21.15 -18.38 -10.34
C PHE A 195 21.40 -19.78 -9.80
N ARG A 196 22.15 -20.62 -10.53
CA ARG A 196 22.38 -22.03 -10.21
C ARG A 196 23.86 -22.29 -9.92
N TYR A 197 24.16 -22.64 -8.68
CA TYR A 197 25.50 -22.95 -8.20
C TYR A 197 25.59 -24.41 -7.73
N ASN A 198 25.77 -24.69 -6.43
CA ASN A 198 25.96 -26.06 -5.94
C ASN A 198 24.68 -26.91 -6.07
N ARG A 199 24.87 -28.22 -6.29
CA ARG A 199 23.78 -29.23 -6.32
C ARG A 199 22.71 -28.99 -7.41
N LYS A 200 23.07 -28.28 -8.49
CA LYS A 200 22.20 -28.03 -9.65
C LYS A 200 22.83 -28.52 -10.94
N HIS A 201 22.02 -28.62 -11.98
CA HIS A 201 22.47 -28.97 -13.32
C HIS A 201 21.89 -28.03 -14.38
N SER A 202 22.54 -28.02 -15.54
CA SER A 202 22.06 -27.32 -16.73
C SER A 202 22.27 -28.21 -17.96
N GLY A 203 21.21 -28.41 -18.75
CA GLY A 203 21.31 -29.16 -20.02
C GLY A 203 22.21 -28.44 -21.01
N LEU A 204 23.28 -29.10 -21.47
CA LEU A 204 24.26 -28.48 -22.37
C LEU A 204 23.92 -28.67 -23.85
N ALA A 205 24.54 -27.84 -24.69
CA ALA A 205 24.38 -27.93 -26.14
C ALA A 205 24.79 -29.30 -26.69
N GLY A 206 24.04 -29.79 -27.68
CA GLY A 206 24.13 -31.15 -28.18
C GLY A 206 23.12 -32.10 -27.54
N SER A 207 22.71 -31.88 -26.28
CA SER A 207 21.68 -32.70 -25.62
C SER A 207 20.28 -32.44 -26.19
N ARG A 208 19.40 -33.45 -26.15
CA ARG A 208 18.02 -33.33 -26.61
C ARG A 208 17.21 -32.37 -25.73
N HIS A 209 16.40 -31.52 -26.35
CA HIS A 209 15.34 -30.76 -25.70
C HIS A 209 13.99 -31.16 -26.31
N PRO A 210 12.98 -31.56 -25.51
CA PRO A 210 11.77 -32.22 -26.00
C PRO A 210 10.91 -31.38 -26.93
N GLU A 211 11.00 -30.06 -26.87
CA GLU A 211 10.15 -29.16 -27.67
C GLU A 211 10.88 -28.58 -28.90
N THR A 212 12.20 -28.40 -28.81
CA THR A 212 13.00 -27.63 -29.79
C THR A 212 14.08 -28.49 -30.47
N GLY A 213 14.17 -29.77 -30.12
CA GLY A 213 15.08 -30.74 -30.67
C GLY A 213 16.33 -30.88 -29.82
N PHE A 214 17.16 -29.85 -29.78
CA PHE A 214 18.46 -29.89 -29.09
C PHE A 214 18.88 -28.51 -28.57
N TYR A 215 19.61 -28.50 -27.46
CA TYR A 215 20.29 -27.30 -26.97
C TYR A 215 21.43 -26.91 -27.92
N ARG A 216 21.68 -25.60 -28.06
CA ARG A 216 22.67 -25.05 -29.00
C ARG A 216 23.57 -24.02 -28.32
N TRP A 217 24.85 -24.04 -28.67
CA TRP A 217 25.78 -22.99 -28.28
C TRP A 217 25.41 -21.67 -28.97
N ILE A 218 25.36 -20.59 -28.19
CA ILE A 218 25.41 -19.21 -28.69
C ILE A 218 26.89 -18.78 -28.72
N VAL A 219 27.61 -19.08 -27.64
CA VAL A 219 29.06 -18.94 -27.51
C VAL A 219 29.58 -20.29 -27.01
N ALA A 220 30.31 -21.01 -27.85
CA ALA A 220 30.82 -22.36 -27.55
C ALA A 220 32.10 -22.32 -26.70
N PRO A 221 32.40 -23.36 -25.89
CA PRO A 221 33.67 -23.48 -25.18
C PRO A 221 34.86 -23.62 -26.15
N ALA A 222 36.01 -23.04 -25.80
CA ALA A 222 37.31 -23.40 -26.36
C ALA A 222 37.79 -24.76 -25.81
N GLU A 223 38.85 -25.37 -26.39
CA GLU A 223 39.33 -26.72 -26.04
C GLU A 223 39.65 -26.93 -24.54
N ASP A 224 39.93 -25.86 -23.80
CA ASP A 224 40.24 -25.83 -22.37
C ASP A 224 39.23 -25.06 -21.49
N GLY A 225 38.17 -24.49 -22.09
CA GLY A 225 37.22 -23.63 -21.38
C GLY A 225 37.73 -22.22 -21.07
N ALA A 226 38.84 -21.77 -21.70
CA ALA A 226 39.47 -20.46 -21.45
C ALA A 226 38.58 -19.22 -21.68
N ASN A 227 37.38 -19.38 -22.25
CA ASN A 227 36.43 -18.30 -22.47
C ASN A 227 35.25 -18.25 -21.47
N VAL A 228 35.31 -19.00 -20.35
CA VAL A 228 34.42 -18.74 -19.20
C VAL A 228 34.88 -17.46 -18.49
N ALA A 229 34.04 -16.43 -18.49
CA ALA A 229 34.36 -15.21 -17.76
C ALA A 229 34.31 -15.44 -16.24
N VAL A 230 35.26 -14.83 -15.53
CA VAL A 230 35.19 -14.71 -14.07
C VAL A 230 33.94 -13.90 -13.72
N ALA A 231 33.22 -14.33 -12.68
CA ALA A 231 32.03 -13.64 -12.20
C ALA A 231 32.38 -12.20 -11.80
N PRO A 232 31.77 -11.18 -12.41
CA PRO A 232 32.05 -9.78 -12.10
C PRO A 232 31.52 -9.40 -10.71
N ASP A 233 32.06 -8.31 -10.14
CA ASP A 233 31.69 -7.82 -8.80
C ASP A 233 30.19 -7.67 -8.58
N TRP A 234 29.45 -7.20 -9.59
CA TRP A 234 28.00 -7.05 -9.48
C TRP A 234 27.31 -8.40 -9.29
N LEU A 235 27.77 -9.44 -10.00
CA LEU A 235 27.21 -10.78 -9.93
C LEU A 235 27.55 -11.43 -8.59
N LEU A 236 28.80 -11.26 -8.12
CA LEU A 236 29.23 -11.72 -6.80
C LEU A 236 28.44 -11.06 -5.68
N LYS A 237 28.19 -9.74 -5.76
CA LYS A 237 27.35 -9.00 -4.82
C LYS A 237 25.92 -9.55 -4.78
N VAL A 238 25.31 -9.79 -5.94
CA VAL A 238 23.97 -10.38 -6.03
C VAL A 238 23.94 -11.75 -5.38
N VAL A 239 24.79 -12.68 -5.81
CA VAL A 239 24.78 -14.07 -5.34
C VAL A 239 25.11 -14.17 -3.84
N CYS A 240 26.03 -13.35 -3.34
CA CYS A 240 26.34 -13.29 -1.91
C CYS A 240 25.15 -12.78 -1.09
N ALA A 241 24.48 -11.72 -1.52
CA ALA A 241 23.32 -11.19 -0.82
C ALA A 241 22.13 -12.18 -0.83
N LEU A 242 21.95 -12.93 -1.92
CA LEU A 242 20.97 -14.02 -2.00
C LEU A 242 21.29 -15.14 -0.99
N ALA A 243 22.56 -15.55 -0.90
CA ALA A 243 23.01 -16.55 0.07
C ALA A 243 22.84 -16.09 1.53
N ASP A 244 23.19 -14.84 1.84
CA ASP A 244 23.02 -14.28 3.19
C ASP A 244 21.54 -14.22 3.59
N GLY A 245 20.65 -13.80 2.67
CA GLY A 245 19.21 -13.75 2.92
C GLY A 245 18.59 -15.13 3.20
N GLU A 246 19.02 -16.17 2.48
CA GLU A 246 18.60 -17.55 2.74
C GLU A 246 19.07 -18.04 4.13
N LYS A 247 20.29 -17.69 4.52
CA LYS A 247 20.85 -18.02 5.83
C LYS A 247 20.06 -17.33 6.96
N GLU A 248 19.79 -16.03 6.83
CA GLU A 248 19.00 -15.28 7.81
C GLU A 248 17.57 -15.82 7.95
N GLU A 249 16.91 -16.18 6.84
CA GLU A 249 15.56 -16.75 6.88
C GLU A 249 15.55 -18.11 7.60
N ASN A 250 16.55 -18.96 7.34
CA ASN A 250 16.70 -20.25 8.02
C ASN A 250 16.97 -20.05 9.52
N GLU A 251 17.89 -19.15 9.89
CA GLU A 251 18.16 -18.84 11.31
C GLU A 251 16.93 -18.22 12.01
N ARG A 252 16.12 -17.42 11.33
CA ARG A 252 14.85 -16.90 11.86
C ARG A 252 13.84 -18.03 12.08
N ARG A 253 13.74 -18.98 11.14
CA ARG A 253 12.89 -20.17 11.28
C ARG A 253 13.34 -21.02 12.46
N GLU A 254 14.64 -21.26 12.60
CA GLU A 254 15.23 -22.01 13.72
C GLU A 254 15.01 -21.30 15.07
N ARG A 255 15.26 -19.98 15.15
CA ARG A 255 14.97 -19.19 16.36
C ARG A 255 13.49 -19.19 16.72
N SER A 256 12.61 -19.14 15.72
CA SER A 256 11.16 -19.22 15.93
C SER A 256 10.74 -20.61 16.46
N GLN A 257 11.33 -21.67 15.91
CA GLN A 257 11.12 -23.04 16.39
C GLN A 257 11.66 -23.23 17.81
N HIS A 258 12.86 -22.71 18.11
CA HIS A 258 13.48 -22.77 19.42
C HIS A 258 12.66 -22.00 20.47
N LYS A 259 12.24 -20.76 20.18
CA LYS A 259 11.36 -19.97 21.06
C LYS A 259 10.02 -20.66 21.31
N ALA A 260 9.41 -21.27 20.29
CA ALA A 260 8.17 -22.04 20.45
C ALA A 260 8.37 -23.27 21.35
N GLN A 261 9.54 -23.92 21.24
CA GLN A 261 9.91 -25.06 22.07
C GLN A 261 10.22 -24.66 23.53
N GLU A 262 10.96 -23.57 23.75
CA GLU A 262 11.20 -23.00 25.09
C GLU A 262 9.91 -22.53 25.77
N GLN A 263 8.99 -21.89 25.05
CA GLN A 263 7.70 -21.50 25.60
C GLN A 263 6.87 -22.74 26.00
N ARG A 264 6.88 -23.81 25.21
CA ARG A 264 6.24 -25.09 25.57
C ARG A 264 6.86 -25.71 26.83
N GLU A 265 8.19 -25.77 26.91
CA GLU A 265 8.92 -26.28 28.09
C GLU A 265 8.63 -25.45 29.35
N ARG A 266 8.65 -24.11 29.24
CA ARG A 266 8.34 -23.20 30.35
C ARG A 266 6.90 -23.37 30.84
N ARG A 267 5.93 -23.53 29.95
CA ARG A 267 4.51 -23.80 30.29
C ARG A 267 4.32 -25.17 30.95
N LYS A 268 5.03 -26.21 30.48
CA LYS A 268 5.07 -27.53 31.15
C LYS A 268 5.61 -27.45 32.57
N ARG A 269 6.65 -26.65 32.82
CA ARG A 269 7.20 -26.41 34.17
C ARG A 269 6.21 -25.67 35.07
N GLN A 270 5.51 -24.66 34.55
CA GLN A 270 4.49 -23.93 35.29
C GLN A 270 3.28 -24.82 35.68
N ARG A 271 2.86 -25.75 34.81
CA ARG A 271 1.81 -26.74 35.11
C ARG A 271 2.20 -27.75 36.20
N ARG A 272 3.47 -28.17 36.25
CA ARG A 272 3.98 -29.07 37.32
C ARG A 272 3.94 -28.44 38.72
N ASN A 273 3.90 -27.11 38.83
CA ASN A 273 3.86 -26.38 40.10
C ASN A 273 2.43 -26.06 40.59
N GLY A 274 1.39 -26.74 40.08
CA GLY A 274 0.06 -26.74 40.70
C GLY A 274 -0.89 -25.60 40.30
N PHE A 275 -0.72 -25.00 39.12
CA PHE A 275 -1.66 -23.97 38.61
C PHE A 275 -2.82 -24.63 37.85
N THR A 276 -4.04 -24.60 38.41
CA THR A 276 -5.22 -25.35 37.92
C THR A 276 -6.29 -24.49 37.22
N GLY A 277 -5.95 -23.29 36.72
CA GLY A 277 -6.90 -22.43 35.99
C GLY A 277 -6.44 -22.04 34.59
N ALA A 278 -7.25 -22.31 33.56
CA ALA A 278 -7.04 -21.79 32.21
C ALA A 278 -7.37 -20.28 32.16
N ASN A 279 -6.42 -19.46 31.67
CA ASN A 279 -6.56 -17.99 31.61
C ASN A 279 -6.84 -17.47 30.20
N SER A 280 -6.78 -18.33 29.18
CA SER A 280 -7.01 -17.98 27.78
C SER A 280 -7.60 -19.14 26.99
N ILE A 281 -8.18 -18.84 25.82
CA ILE A 281 -8.68 -19.87 24.89
C ILE A 281 -7.55 -20.77 24.34
N LEU A 282 -6.32 -20.26 24.30
CA LEU A 282 -5.13 -21.02 23.91
C LEU A 282 -4.77 -22.07 24.96
N ASP A 283 -4.96 -21.77 26.25
CA ASP A 283 -4.72 -22.74 27.34
C ASP A 283 -5.70 -23.90 27.25
N ILE A 284 -6.98 -23.59 26.97
CA ILE A 284 -8.05 -24.58 26.73
C ILE A 284 -7.69 -25.47 25.54
N GLN A 285 -7.25 -24.89 24.43
CA GLN A 285 -6.81 -25.64 23.25
C GLN A 285 -5.68 -26.62 23.60
N ASP A 286 -4.63 -26.13 24.25
CA ASP A 286 -3.45 -26.95 24.55
C ASP A 286 -3.81 -28.07 25.54
N GLU A 287 -4.65 -27.79 26.54
CA GLU A 287 -5.16 -28.81 27.46
C GLU A 287 -6.04 -29.85 26.76
N SER A 288 -6.92 -29.40 25.86
CA SER A 288 -7.79 -30.30 25.08
C SER A 288 -6.96 -31.25 24.21
N ILE A 289 -5.91 -30.75 23.57
CA ILE A 289 -5.03 -31.57 22.73
C ILE A 289 -4.22 -32.58 23.56
N GLU A 290 -3.88 -32.25 24.81
CA GLU A 290 -3.14 -33.15 25.70
C GLU A 290 -4.01 -34.26 26.31
N ARG A 291 -5.31 -34.00 26.55
CA ARG A 291 -6.23 -35.01 27.11
C ARG A 291 -6.75 -36.01 26.08
N LEU A 292 -6.78 -35.63 24.81
CA LEU A 292 -7.30 -36.48 23.73
C LEU A 292 -6.21 -37.37 23.14
N THR A 293 -6.58 -38.61 22.84
CA THR A 293 -5.75 -39.56 22.09
C THR A 293 -5.58 -39.12 20.63
N THR A 294 -4.59 -39.68 19.92
CA THR A 294 -4.36 -39.32 18.52
C THR A 294 -5.57 -39.68 17.66
N GLU A 295 -6.20 -40.81 17.91
CA GLU A 295 -7.42 -41.28 17.26
C GLU A 295 -8.58 -40.29 17.48
N GLU A 296 -8.73 -39.75 18.69
CA GLU A 296 -9.76 -38.75 19.00
C GLU A 296 -9.44 -37.39 18.37
N LEU A 297 -8.17 -37.00 18.28
CA LEU A 297 -7.74 -35.78 17.60
C LEU A 297 -7.99 -35.85 16.09
N PHE A 298 -7.82 -37.04 15.50
CA PHE A 298 -7.98 -37.35 14.08
C PHE A 298 -9.18 -38.29 13.82
N ASN A 299 -10.36 -37.89 14.31
CA ASN A 299 -11.52 -38.77 14.51
C ASN A 299 -12.41 -39.10 13.29
N TRP A 300 -11.99 -38.84 12.06
CA TRP A 300 -12.82 -39.25 10.92
C TRP A 300 -12.86 -40.77 10.80
N GLN A 301 -14.04 -41.36 10.98
CA GLN A 301 -14.25 -42.81 11.05
C GLN A 301 -13.73 -43.58 9.83
N GLY A 302 -13.68 -42.94 8.65
CA GLY A 302 -13.18 -43.56 7.42
C GLY A 302 -11.67 -43.73 7.33
N HIS A 303 -10.88 -43.20 8.29
CA HIS A 303 -9.42 -43.24 8.22
C HIS A 303 -8.85 -44.66 8.18
N ASN A 304 -9.46 -45.63 8.88
CA ASN A 304 -8.98 -47.02 8.94
C ASN A 304 -7.47 -47.13 9.21
N PHE A 305 -7.00 -46.44 10.24
CA PHE A 305 -5.58 -46.26 10.50
C PHE A 305 -4.82 -47.59 10.70
N LYS A 306 -3.61 -47.65 10.15
CA LYS A 306 -2.60 -48.66 10.42
C LYS A 306 -1.36 -48.00 11.02
N THR A 307 -0.87 -48.55 12.13
CA THR A 307 0.35 -48.06 12.77
C THR A 307 1.59 -48.54 12.01
N VAL A 308 2.45 -47.61 11.62
CA VAL A 308 3.71 -47.85 10.93
C VAL A 308 4.86 -47.40 11.81
N ARG A 309 5.69 -48.34 12.25
CA ARG A 309 6.92 -48.05 13.00
C ARG A 309 8.08 -47.82 12.02
N LYS A 310 8.73 -46.66 12.12
CA LYS A 310 9.97 -46.32 11.41
C LYS A 310 11.12 -46.21 12.42
N ARG A 311 12.36 -46.27 11.93
CA ARG A 311 13.59 -46.30 12.73
C ARG A 311 13.64 -45.25 13.85
N ASN A 312 13.09 -44.05 13.61
CA ASN A 312 13.15 -42.92 14.55
C ASN A 312 11.78 -42.32 14.92
N ARG A 313 10.65 -42.93 14.50
CA ARG A 313 9.30 -42.39 14.76
C ARG A 313 8.19 -43.40 14.49
N THR A 314 7.04 -43.17 15.11
CA THR A 314 5.80 -43.94 14.86
C THR A 314 4.78 -43.05 14.16
N GLU A 315 4.18 -43.56 13.09
CA GLU A 315 3.16 -42.88 12.30
C GLU A 315 1.89 -43.73 12.23
N MET A 316 0.73 -43.11 12.05
CA MET A 316 -0.52 -43.76 11.67
C MET A 316 -0.86 -43.41 10.23
N TRP A 317 -1.14 -44.42 9.41
CA TRP A 317 -1.41 -44.27 7.98
C TRP A 317 -2.85 -44.68 7.69
N GLY A 318 -3.59 -43.90 6.92
CA GLY A 318 -4.99 -44.15 6.65
C GLY A 318 -5.52 -43.46 5.40
N VAL A 319 -6.84 -43.55 5.23
CA VAL A 319 -7.59 -42.97 4.13
C VAL A 319 -7.77 -41.48 4.34
N CYS A 320 -7.74 -40.68 3.27
CA CYS A 320 -8.01 -39.25 3.34
C CYS A 320 -9.53 -38.96 3.37
N PRO A 321 -10.02 -38.03 4.19
CA PRO A 321 -11.44 -37.64 4.24
C PRO A 321 -11.91 -36.77 3.06
N ALA A 322 -11.02 -36.39 2.12
CA ALA A 322 -11.38 -35.54 1.00
C ALA A 322 -12.20 -36.30 -0.08
N PRO A 323 -13.43 -35.85 -0.42
CA PRO A 323 -14.27 -36.49 -1.44
C PRO A 323 -13.61 -36.59 -2.82
N GLU A 324 -12.80 -35.59 -3.17
CA GLU A 324 -12.10 -35.47 -4.45
C GLU A 324 -10.84 -36.35 -4.56
N HIS A 325 -10.44 -37.06 -3.50
CA HIS A 325 -9.25 -37.93 -3.51
C HIS A 325 -9.65 -39.39 -3.82
N PRO A 326 -9.28 -39.95 -4.98
CA PRO A 326 -9.58 -41.34 -5.31
C PRO A 326 -8.89 -42.31 -4.34
N ILE A 327 -9.64 -43.27 -3.80
CA ILE A 327 -9.24 -44.21 -2.72
C ILE A 327 -8.37 -45.36 -3.28
N SER A 328 -7.48 -45.11 -4.24
CA SER A 328 -6.78 -46.19 -4.96
C SER A 328 -5.72 -46.92 -4.12
N SER A 329 -5.15 -46.28 -3.08
CA SER A 329 -4.10 -46.89 -2.22
C SER A 329 -4.43 -46.95 -0.72
N GLY A 330 -5.50 -46.27 -0.27
CA GLY A 330 -5.99 -46.31 1.13
C GLY A 330 -5.04 -45.82 2.24
N MET A 331 -3.84 -45.32 1.91
CA MET A 331 -2.75 -45.05 2.88
C MET A 331 -2.11 -43.67 2.72
N SER A 332 -2.80 -42.75 2.04
CA SER A 332 -2.25 -41.45 1.64
C SER A 332 -2.24 -40.41 2.76
N PHE A 333 -3.00 -40.63 3.84
CA PHE A 333 -3.11 -39.75 5.01
C PHE A 333 -2.20 -40.27 6.13
N GLN A 334 -1.22 -39.47 6.53
CA GLN A 334 -0.19 -39.86 7.50
C GLN A 334 -0.27 -38.93 8.72
N VAL A 335 -0.30 -39.49 9.92
CA VAL A 335 -0.25 -38.76 11.20
C VAL A 335 1.00 -39.18 11.96
N ARG A 336 1.75 -38.20 12.45
CA ARG A 336 2.90 -38.42 13.34
C ARG A 336 2.47 -38.35 14.80
N LEU A 337 2.66 -39.45 15.54
CA LEU A 337 2.22 -39.58 16.93
C LEU A 337 2.99 -38.68 17.90
N ASP A 338 4.24 -38.34 17.59
CA ASP A 338 5.12 -37.52 18.44
C ASP A 338 4.77 -36.03 18.41
N THR A 339 4.14 -35.57 17.33
CA THR A 339 4.00 -34.14 16.99
C THR A 339 2.56 -33.73 16.70
N ASN A 340 1.62 -34.68 16.65
CA ASN A 340 0.24 -34.48 16.20
C ASN A 340 0.17 -33.72 14.87
N GLN A 341 1.10 -34.04 13.97
CA GLN A 341 1.17 -33.49 12.62
C GLN A 341 0.62 -34.49 11.62
N TRP A 342 -0.24 -34.01 10.73
CA TRP A 342 -0.78 -34.81 9.65
C TRP A 342 -0.35 -34.28 8.29
N LEU A 343 -0.25 -35.18 7.31
CA LEU A 343 0.02 -34.88 5.91
C LEU A 343 -0.77 -35.86 5.05
N CYS A 344 -1.56 -35.34 4.12
CA CYS A 344 -2.09 -36.12 3.02
C CYS A 344 -1.22 -35.92 1.77
N ARG A 345 -0.50 -36.96 1.35
CA ARG A 345 0.40 -36.87 0.17
C ARG A 345 -0.36 -36.67 -1.13
N GLY A 346 -1.56 -37.25 -1.27
CA GLY A 346 -2.36 -37.12 -2.48
C GLY A 346 -3.03 -35.74 -2.61
N CYS A 347 -3.44 -35.14 -1.49
CA CYS A 347 -4.03 -33.79 -1.50
C CYS A 347 -2.96 -32.67 -1.44
N GLY A 348 -1.71 -33.00 -1.09
CA GLY A 348 -0.65 -32.00 -0.89
C GLY A 348 -0.91 -31.03 0.26
N CYS A 349 -1.71 -31.45 1.25
CA CYS A 349 -2.11 -30.63 2.39
C CYS A 349 -1.76 -31.30 3.73
N GLY A 350 -1.51 -30.49 4.76
CA GLY A 350 -1.17 -30.97 6.09
C GLY A 350 -1.18 -29.86 7.14
N GLY A 351 -0.88 -30.24 8.38
CA GLY A 351 -0.85 -29.31 9.52
C GLY A 351 -0.96 -30.03 10.86
N HIS A 352 -1.43 -29.31 11.87
CA HIS A 352 -1.73 -29.88 13.18
C HIS A 352 -3.24 -30.19 13.33
N VAL A 353 -3.66 -30.56 14.53
CA VAL A 353 -5.05 -30.90 14.89
C VAL A 353 -6.05 -29.84 14.40
N LEU A 354 -5.79 -28.56 14.63
CA LEU A 354 -6.72 -27.49 14.25
C LEU A 354 -6.90 -27.40 12.72
N GLN A 355 -5.81 -27.53 11.96
CA GLN A 355 -5.87 -27.58 10.49
C GLN A 355 -6.64 -28.80 10.03
N TYR A 356 -6.49 -29.95 10.70
CA TYR A 356 -7.26 -31.14 10.41
C TYR A 356 -8.76 -30.94 10.64
N ARG A 357 -9.16 -30.40 11.80
CA ARG A 357 -10.57 -30.13 12.11
C ARG A 357 -11.18 -29.16 11.10
N ASN A 358 -10.44 -28.13 10.71
CA ASN A 358 -10.88 -27.20 9.69
C ASN A 358 -10.96 -27.84 8.29
N PHE A 359 -10.04 -28.77 7.97
CA PHE A 359 -10.06 -29.55 6.74
C PHE A 359 -11.31 -30.43 6.62
N LEU A 360 -11.74 -31.06 7.71
CA LEU A 360 -13.01 -31.81 7.76
C LEU A 360 -14.23 -30.93 7.49
N ARG A 361 -14.18 -29.65 7.88
CA ARG A 361 -15.22 -28.65 7.59
C ARG A 361 -15.22 -28.15 6.14
N GLY A 362 -14.37 -28.72 5.27
CA GLY A 362 -14.30 -28.36 3.85
C GLY A 362 -13.24 -27.32 3.52
N ALA A 363 -12.42 -26.86 4.47
CA ALA A 363 -11.30 -25.98 4.16
C ALA A 363 -10.27 -26.70 3.28
N ARG A 364 -9.64 -25.97 2.35
CA ARG A 364 -8.69 -26.50 1.36
C ARG A 364 -7.45 -25.60 1.24
N GLY A 365 -6.36 -26.14 0.69
CA GLY A 365 -5.05 -25.48 0.57
C GLY A 365 -3.93 -26.28 1.26
N LYS A 366 -2.66 -25.87 1.08
CA LYS A 366 -1.49 -26.59 1.64
C LYS A 366 -1.54 -26.72 3.17
N SER A 367 -2.05 -25.70 3.86
CA SER A 367 -2.29 -25.73 5.31
C SER A 367 -3.60 -25.00 5.65
N PRO A 368 -4.70 -25.73 5.88
CA PRO A 368 -6.04 -25.15 6.08
C PRO A 368 -6.21 -24.57 7.50
N THR A 369 -5.47 -23.52 7.83
CA THR A 369 -5.44 -22.93 9.18
C THR A 369 -6.74 -22.18 9.50
N PRO A 370 -7.47 -22.54 10.59
CA PRO A 370 -8.69 -21.83 10.98
C PRO A 370 -8.37 -20.43 11.53
N ARG A 371 -9.29 -19.48 11.34
CA ARG A 371 -9.15 -18.10 11.83
C ARG A 371 -10.47 -17.60 12.42
N GLY A 372 -10.39 -16.67 13.37
CA GLY A 372 -11.56 -16.00 13.94
C GLY A 372 -12.54 -16.99 14.56
N ARG A 373 -13.80 -16.96 14.11
CA ARG A 373 -14.87 -17.81 14.67
C ARG A 373 -14.63 -19.31 14.44
N ASP A 374 -14.11 -19.70 13.27
CA ASP A 374 -13.84 -21.11 12.98
C ASP A 374 -12.77 -21.68 13.91
N TYR A 375 -11.79 -20.85 14.32
CA TYR A 375 -10.80 -21.24 15.32
C TYR A 375 -11.45 -21.48 16.69
N ILE A 376 -12.28 -20.56 17.17
CA ILE A 376 -12.97 -20.69 18.46
C ILE A 376 -13.88 -21.92 18.48
N GLU A 377 -14.67 -22.16 17.43
CA GLU A 377 -15.56 -23.32 17.35
C GLU A 377 -14.79 -24.65 17.39
N ILE A 378 -13.65 -24.74 16.69
CA ILE A 378 -12.82 -25.94 16.73
C ILE A 378 -12.24 -26.16 18.12
N VAL A 379 -11.79 -25.11 18.82
CA VAL A 379 -11.26 -25.23 20.19
C VAL A 379 -12.37 -25.67 21.14
N LEU A 380 -13.58 -25.14 21.01
CA LEU A 380 -14.74 -25.55 21.81
C LEU A 380 -15.12 -27.02 21.58
N GLU A 381 -15.12 -27.49 20.33
CA GLU A 381 -15.37 -28.90 20.01
C GLU A 381 -14.30 -29.84 20.61
N LEU A 382 -13.03 -29.41 20.62
CA LEU A 382 -11.95 -30.16 21.25
C LEU A 382 -12.09 -30.16 22.78
N ALA A 383 -12.46 -29.02 23.37
CA ALA A 383 -12.68 -28.91 24.81
C ALA A 383 -13.85 -29.78 25.27
N GLU A 384 -14.95 -29.80 24.52
CA GLU A 384 -16.10 -30.68 24.77
C GLU A 384 -15.70 -32.16 24.69
N GLN A 385 -14.95 -32.56 23.66
CA GLN A 385 -14.43 -33.93 23.54
C GLN A 385 -13.47 -34.30 24.68
N ALA A 386 -12.73 -33.33 25.21
CA ALA A 386 -11.77 -33.52 26.30
C ALA A 386 -12.39 -33.38 27.70
N ASP A 387 -13.71 -33.19 27.78
CA ASP A 387 -14.46 -32.92 29.01
C ASP A 387 -13.87 -31.73 29.80
N ILE A 388 -13.62 -30.62 29.09
CA ILE A 388 -13.11 -29.36 29.63
C ILE A 388 -14.20 -28.29 29.53
N GLU A 389 -14.62 -27.77 30.68
CA GLU A 389 -15.53 -26.63 30.74
C GLU A 389 -14.81 -25.33 30.32
N VAL A 390 -15.43 -24.57 29.40
CA VAL A 390 -14.85 -23.33 28.88
C VAL A 390 -15.60 -22.11 29.46
N PRO A 391 -14.97 -21.31 30.33
CA PRO A 391 -15.61 -20.14 30.91
C PRO A 391 -16.02 -19.12 29.84
N GLU A 392 -17.27 -18.67 29.86
CA GLU A 392 -17.82 -17.72 28.88
C GLU A 392 -16.99 -16.42 28.77
N LYS A 393 -16.39 -15.99 29.89
CA LYS A 393 -15.51 -14.81 29.95
C LYS A 393 -14.29 -14.89 29.02
N LEU A 394 -13.85 -16.09 28.62
CA LEU A 394 -12.71 -16.30 27.71
C LEU A 394 -13.10 -16.20 26.23
N LEU A 395 -14.40 -16.22 25.90
CA LEU A 395 -14.87 -16.14 24.52
C LEU A 395 -14.85 -14.69 23.99
N PRO A 396 -14.43 -14.43 22.75
CA PRO A 396 -14.48 -13.07 22.17
C PRO A 396 -15.91 -12.50 22.15
N LYS A 397 -16.08 -11.18 22.34
CA LYS A 397 -17.41 -10.50 22.22
C LYS A 397 -18.12 -10.84 20.90
N SER A 398 -17.38 -10.91 19.81
CA SER A 398 -17.87 -11.27 18.47
C SER A 398 -18.41 -12.71 18.34
N TYR A 399 -18.10 -13.57 19.31
CA TYR A 399 -18.65 -14.92 19.43
C TYR A 399 -19.94 -14.94 20.26
N ARG A 400 -20.00 -14.14 21.34
CA ARG A 400 -21.14 -14.04 22.27
C ARG A 400 -22.35 -13.36 21.64
N GLU A 401 -22.14 -12.42 20.72
CA GLU A 401 -23.23 -11.71 20.05
C GLU A 401 -23.69 -12.40 18.76
N PRO A 402 -25.01 -12.47 18.48
CA PRO A 402 -25.51 -12.98 17.21
C PRO A 402 -24.98 -12.15 16.04
N LYS A 403 -24.60 -12.82 14.93
CA LYS A 403 -24.10 -12.14 13.73
C LYS A 403 -25.20 -11.28 13.11
N LYS A 404 -25.23 -10.00 13.47
CA LYS A 404 -26.06 -9.00 12.78
C LYS A 404 -25.70 -8.99 11.29
N SER A 405 -26.72 -9.02 10.43
CA SER A 405 -26.55 -8.86 8.99
C SER A 405 -25.90 -7.51 8.67
N ARG A 406 -25.25 -7.40 7.50
CA ARG A 406 -24.68 -6.10 7.05
C ARG A 406 -25.72 -4.99 7.01
N LYS A 407 -26.96 -5.33 6.62
CA LYS A 407 -28.09 -4.40 6.60
C LYS A 407 -28.42 -3.90 8.01
N GLN A 408 -28.56 -4.79 8.99
CA GLN A 408 -28.84 -4.38 10.38
C GLN A 408 -27.75 -3.47 10.95
N LYS A 409 -26.47 -3.78 10.73
CA LYS A 409 -25.36 -2.92 11.19
C LYS A 409 -25.40 -1.52 10.56
N ARG A 410 -25.78 -1.45 9.28
CA ARG A 410 -25.94 -0.19 8.55
C ARG A 410 -27.10 0.61 9.12
N ASP A 411 -28.26 -0.02 9.28
CA ASP A 411 -29.48 0.66 9.74
C ASP A 411 -29.32 1.16 11.20
N GLU A 412 -28.64 0.39 12.06
CA GLU A 412 -28.26 0.83 13.42
C GLU A 412 -27.30 2.03 13.40
N PHE A 413 -26.26 1.98 12.56
CA PHE A 413 -25.31 3.09 12.41
C PHE A 413 -26.00 4.37 11.91
N ASN A 414 -26.90 4.25 10.94
CA ASN A 414 -27.67 5.37 10.40
C ASN A 414 -28.58 5.97 11.48
N SER A 415 -29.31 5.12 12.21
CA SER A 415 -30.19 5.55 13.30
C SER A 415 -29.42 6.24 14.44
N GLU A 416 -28.22 5.73 14.76
CA GLU A 416 -27.35 6.36 15.76
C GLU A 416 -26.90 7.76 15.31
N LEU A 417 -26.44 7.90 14.06
CA LEU A 417 -26.02 9.20 13.52
C LEU A 417 -27.17 10.20 13.46
N GLU A 418 -28.36 9.80 13.02
CA GLU A 418 -29.54 10.67 13.02
C GLU A 418 -29.89 11.15 14.43
N ARG A 419 -29.84 10.25 15.42
CA ARG A 419 -30.03 10.60 16.84
C ARG A 419 -28.95 11.55 17.36
N LEU A 420 -27.70 11.41 16.91
CA LEU A 420 -26.62 12.32 17.30
C LEU A 420 -26.80 13.68 16.64
N ARG A 421 -27.16 13.72 15.34
CA ARG A 421 -27.42 14.97 14.60
C ARG A 421 -28.55 15.78 15.23
N SER A 422 -29.63 15.12 15.69
CA SER A 422 -30.76 15.80 16.32
C SER A 422 -30.44 16.44 17.68
N LYS A 423 -29.33 16.04 18.33
CA LYS A 423 -28.87 16.64 19.58
C LYS A 423 -28.00 17.88 19.37
N ARG A 424 -27.48 18.11 18.15
CA ARG A 424 -26.61 19.26 17.88
C ARG A 424 -27.48 20.52 17.84
N SER A 425 -27.24 21.46 18.77
CA SER A 425 -27.83 22.79 18.70
C SER A 425 -27.38 23.47 17.41
N LYS A 426 -28.30 24.10 16.68
CA LYS A 426 -27.96 24.95 15.54
C LYS A 426 -28.17 26.39 15.99
N ILE A 427 -27.10 27.18 16.01
CA ILE A 427 -27.22 28.64 16.08
C ILE A 427 -27.68 29.08 14.68
N PRO A 428 -28.90 29.64 14.54
CA PRO A 428 -29.39 30.05 13.23
C PRO A 428 -28.71 31.37 12.82
N PRO A 429 -28.36 31.53 11.53
CA PRO A 429 -27.79 32.77 11.04
C PRO A 429 -28.84 33.87 10.98
N ARG A 430 -28.41 35.11 11.20
CA ARG A 430 -29.18 36.30 10.84
C ARG A 430 -29.21 36.46 9.32
N ALA A 431 -30.40 36.54 8.76
CA ALA A 431 -30.59 36.67 7.32
C ALA A 431 -30.26 38.10 6.82
N TYR A 432 -29.74 38.21 5.59
CA TYR A 432 -29.61 39.46 4.85
C TYR A 432 -29.96 39.26 3.36
N LYS A 433 -30.29 40.34 2.64
CA LYS A 433 -30.73 40.24 1.24
C LYS A 433 -29.57 40.14 0.27
N GLN A 434 -29.83 39.56 -0.90
CA GLN A 434 -28.85 39.55 -1.99
C GLN A 434 -28.44 40.99 -2.37
N GLY A 435 -27.14 41.23 -2.48
CA GLY A 435 -26.57 42.55 -2.76
C GLY A 435 -26.10 43.33 -1.52
N GLU A 436 -26.55 42.96 -0.32
CA GLU A 436 -26.21 43.66 0.93
C GLU A 436 -25.01 43.03 1.67
N ARG A 437 -24.31 42.05 1.06
CA ARG A 437 -23.28 41.23 1.73
C ARG A 437 -22.15 42.06 2.31
N LEU A 438 -21.52 42.91 1.50
CA LEU A 438 -20.37 43.71 1.92
C LEU A 438 -20.75 44.72 2.99
N ASP A 439 -21.91 45.36 2.85
CA ASP A 439 -22.44 46.28 3.87
C ASP A 439 -22.74 45.53 5.18
N THR A 440 -23.26 44.30 5.10
CA THR A 440 -23.50 43.45 6.27
C THR A 440 -22.20 43.13 6.98
N TRP A 441 -21.14 42.79 6.24
CA TRP A 441 -19.81 42.55 6.83
C TRP A 441 -19.22 43.83 7.44
N ALA A 442 -19.31 44.96 6.73
CA ALA A 442 -18.75 46.24 7.18
C ALA A 442 -19.44 46.74 8.45
N ASN A 443 -20.78 46.70 8.49
CA ASN A 443 -21.60 47.20 9.60
C ASN A 443 -21.63 46.28 10.83
N SER A 444 -21.04 45.08 10.77
CA SER A 444 -20.94 44.22 11.95
C SER A 444 -20.05 44.85 13.01
N GLU A 445 -20.53 44.97 14.24
CA GLU A 445 -19.74 45.47 15.39
C GLU A 445 -18.74 44.41 15.93
N LYS A 446 -18.86 43.16 15.47
CA LYS A 446 -18.02 42.05 15.93
C LYS A 446 -16.76 41.93 15.07
N GLN A 447 -15.66 41.57 15.71
CA GLN A 447 -14.40 41.25 15.02
C GLN A 447 -14.54 39.99 14.15
N PHE A 448 -15.34 39.02 14.60
CA PHE A 448 -15.51 37.72 13.94
C PHE A 448 -16.88 37.62 13.28
N VAL A 449 -16.89 37.57 11.95
CA VAL A 449 -18.11 37.40 11.15
C VAL A 449 -18.07 36.05 10.46
N VAL A 450 -19.13 35.26 10.60
CA VAL A 450 -19.28 33.98 9.89
C VAL A 450 -20.38 34.13 8.84
N ASP A 451 -19.99 34.07 7.58
CA ASP A 451 -20.93 34.04 6.47
C ASP A 451 -21.15 32.60 5.99
N SER A 452 -22.24 32.01 6.47
CA SER A 452 -22.66 30.65 6.12
C SER A 452 -23.67 30.62 4.96
N SER A 453 -23.69 31.65 4.09
CA SER A 453 -24.54 31.66 2.90
C SER A 453 -24.32 30.39 2.06
N SER A 454 -25.36 29.88 1.42
CA SER A 454 -25.31 28.64 0.63
C SER A 454 -24.29 28.70 -0.51
N THR A 455 -23.89 27.54 -1.04
CA THR A 455 -22.90 27.47 -2.13
C THR A 455 -23.46 28.12 -3.42
N GLY A 456 -22.61 28.83 -4.15
CA GLY A 456 -22.98 29.50 -5.41
C GLY A 456 -23.61 30.89 -5.28
N THR A 457 -23.92 31.37 -4.07
CA THR A 457 -24.46 32.72 -3.78
C THR A 457 -23.49 33.88 -4.03
N GLY A 458 -22.30 33.62 -4.57
CA GLY A 458 -21.34 34.68 -4.94
C GLY A 458 -20.36 35.10 -3.84
N LYS A 459 -20.24 34.38 -2.71
CA LYS A 459 -19.37 34.78 -1.57
C LYS A 459 -17.96 35.23 -1.99
N SER A 460 -17.26 34.40 -2.75
CA SER A 460 -15.90 34.71 -3.21
C SER A 460 -15.87 35.87 -4.22
N TYR A 461 -16.96 36.08 -4.97
CA TYR A 461 -17.08 37.20 -5.92
C TYR A 461 -17.17 38.54 -5.16
N ASP A 462 -18.05 38.61 -4.17
CA ASP A 462 -18.22 39.80 -3.33
C ASP A 462 -16.98 40.06 -2.48
N ALA A 463 -16.35 39.02 -1.93
CA ALA A 463 -15.06 39.13 -1.25
C ALA A 463 -13.99 39.81 -2.13
N GLY A 464 -13.96 39.51 -3.43
CA GLY A 464 -13.05 40.17 -4.38
C GLY A 464 -13.37 41.64 -4.66
N MET A 465 -14.59 42.09 -4.34
CA MET A 465 -15.02 43.49 -4.46
C MET A 465 -14.77 44.31 -3.20
N ALA A 466 -14.41 43.68 -2.08
CA ALA A 466 -14.08 44.40 -0.84
C ALA A 466 -12.99 45.46 -1.07
N SER A 467 -13.14 46.61 -0.42
CA SER A 467 -12.21 47.74 -0.49
C SER A 467 -11.74 48.17 0.89
N CYS A 468 -10.56 48.78 0.96
CA CYS A 468 -9.95 49.19 2.23
C CYS A 468 -10.77 50.27 2.93
N GLU A 469 -11.36 51.17 2.13
CA GLU A 469 -12.18 52.30 2.59
C GLU A 469 -13.47 51.82 3.26
N LEU A 470 -14.10 50.77 2.73
CA LEU A 470 -15.35 50.24 3.29
C LEU A 470 -15.16 49.64 4.69
N PHE A 471 -13.98 49.09 4.97
CA PHE A 471 -13.67 48.39 6.21
C PHE A 471 -12.75 49.20 7.15
N ASP A 472 -12.39 50.44 6.77
CA ASP A 472 -11.48 51.32 7.51
C ASP A 472 -10.14 50.63 7.91
N VAL A 473 -9.51 49.95 6.95
CA VAL A 473 -8.24 49.22 7.13
C VAL A 473 -7.19 49.62 6.11
N ALA A 474 -5.91 49.44 6.44
CA ALA A 474 -4.81 49.65 5.48
C ALA A 474 -4.71 48.54 4.41
N GLY A 475 -5.31 47.38 4.66
CA GLY A 475 -5.50 46.42 3.57
C GLY A 475 -6.22 45.13 3.90
N ILE A 476 -6.40 44.30 2.87
CA ILE A 476 -7.22 43.10 2.88
C ILE A 476 -6.39 41.89 2.45
N THR A 477 -6.52 40.80 3.20
CA THR A 477 -5.91 39.49 2.90
C THR A 477 -7.00 38.47 2.63
N TYR A 478 -7.06 37.93 1.42
CA TYR A 478 -7.89 36.78 1.11
C TYR A 478 -7.08 35.49 1.25
N ILE A 479 -7.50 34.59 2.13
CA ILE A 479 -6.79 33.34 2.41
C ILE A 479 -7.56 32.18 1.77
N THR A 480 -6.88 31.38 0.96
CA THR A 480 -7.45 30.20 0.31
C THR A 480 -6.40 29.12 0.13
N SER A 481 -6.83 27.86 0.04
CA SER A 481 -5.89 26.74 -0.18
C SER A 481 -5.21 26.77 -1.54
N ASP A 482 -5.80 27.40 -2.57
CA ASP A 482 -5.25 27.42 -3.94
C ASP A 482 -5.25 28.85 -4.55
N PRO A 483 -4.42 29.77 -4.01
CA PRO A 483 -4.45 31.18 -4.40
C PRO A 483 -3.95 31.44 -5.82
N ARG A 484 -3.30 30.45 -6.47
CA ARG A 484 -2.82 30.56 -7.86
C ARG A 484 -3.89 30.30 -8.90
N ASN A 485 -4.90 29.49 -8.55
CA ASN A 485 -5.86 28.94 -9.51
C ASN A 485 -7.28 29.43 -9.21
N VAL A 486 -7.42 30.72 -8.88
CA VAL A 486 -8.70 31.30 -8.53
C VAL A 486 -9.58 31.46 -9.77
N ALA A 487 -10.73 30.79 -9.76
CA ALA A 487 -11.70 30.87 -10.84
C ALA A 487 -12.50 32.17 -10.83
N THR A 488 -12.68 32.80 -9.67
CA THR A 488 -13.47 34.02 -9.45
C THR A 488 -12.81 35.25 -10.06
N THR A 489 -13.53 35.96 -10.93
CA THR A 489 -13.00 37.09 -11.73
C THR A 489 -12.55 38.28 -10.88
N THR A 490 -13.27 38.64 -9.83
CA THR A 490 -12.96 39.79 -8.96
C THR A 490 -11.69 39.58 -8.12
N LEU A 491 -11.27 38.33 -7.90
CA LEU A 491 -10.05 37.99 -7.16
C LEU A 491 -8.81 37.86 -8.07
N LYS A 492 -8.96 37.74 -9.40
CA LYS A 492 -7.83 37.52 -10.32
C LYS A 492 -6.84 38.70 -10.37
N SER A 493 -7.30 39.90 -10.05
CA SER A 493 -6.47 41.11 -10.01
C SER A 493 -5.75 41.32 -8.67
N TRP A 494 -6.06 40.52 -7.64
CA TRP A 494 -5.45 40.67 -6.33
C TRP A 494 -4.01 40.19 -6.35
N ALA A 495 -3.16 40.85 -5.57
CA ALA A 495 -1.73 40.54 -5.56
C ALA A 495 -1.48 39.18 -4.91
N LEU A 496 -0.85 38.26 -5.63
CA LEU A 496 -0.57 36.92 -5.14
C LEU A 496 0.65 36.91 -4.22
N VAL A 497 0.44 36.57 -2.95
CA VAL A 497 1.52 36.23 -2.00
C VAL A 497 2.05 34.84 -2.37
N ASN A 498 3.00 34.82 -3.30
CA ASN A 498 3.56 33.59 -3.83
C ASN A 498 4.25 32.76 -2.74
N GLY A 499 4.04 31.44 -2.79
CA GLY A 499 4.90 30.46 -2.09
C GLY A 499 6.19 30.19 -2.86
N ARG A 500 7.21 29.69 -2.15
CA ARG A 500 8.46 29.21 -2.75
C ARG A 500 8.17 28.02 -3.67
N ASN A 501 8.79 27.96 -4.85
CA ASN A 501 8.65 26.86 -5.80
C ASN A 501 9.86 26.75 -6.74
N LYS A 502 10.13 25.53 -7.22
CA LYS A 502 11.17 25.21 -8.21
C LYS A 502 10.75 25.41 -9.67
N GLY A 503 9.47 25.70 -9.86
CA GLY A 503 8.87 25.89 -11.16
C GLY A 503 7.38 25.62 -11.07
N LEU A 504 6.65 26.06 -12.09
CA LEU A 504 5.23 25.79 -12.24
C LEU A 504 4.97 25.16 -13.60
N GLU A 505 4.05 24.21 -13.65
CA GLU A 505 3.55 23.61 -14.88
C GLU A 505 2.01 23.55 -14.85
N LYS A 506 1.38 23.56 -16.02
CA LYS A 506 -0.07 23.36 -16.10
C LYS A 506 -0.43 21.88 -16.05
N ASP A 507 -1.42 21.54 -15.22
CA ASP A 507 -2.03 20.22 -15.25
C ASP A 507 -3.01 20.06 -16.43
N ASN A 508 -3.56 18.85 -16.61
CA ASN A 508 -4.52 18.53 -17.68
C ASN A 508 -5.80 19.39 -17.64
N HIS A 509 -6.05 20.08 -16.53
CA HIS A 509 -7.19 20.97 -16.33
C HIS A 509 -6.81 22.45 -16.48
N GLY A 510 -5.57 22.75 -16.88
CA GLY A 510 -5.05 24.10 -17.11
C GLY A 510 -4.63 24.85 -15.85
N ASN A 511 -4.61 24.20 -14.68
CA ASN A 511 -4.23 24.84 -13.41
C ASN A 511 -2.71 24.81 -13.22
N TRP A 512 -2.15 25.89 -12.67
CA TRP A 512 -0.74 25.95 -12.30
C TRP A 512 -0.45 25.12 -11.06
N ARG A 513 0.43 24.14 -11.20
CA ARG A 513 0.92 23.26 -10.14
C ARG A 513 2.43 23.41 -9.98
N THR A 514 2.92 23.26 -8.76
CA THR A 514 4.35 23.24 -8.47
C THR A 514 4.95 21.93 -8.98
N THR A 515 6.12 22.01 -9.59
CA THR A 515 6.90 20.84 -10.05
C THR A 515 8.06 20.56 -9.09
N GLU A 516 8.55 19.31 -9.10
CA GLU A 516 9.66 18.85 -8.26
C GLU A 516 11.03 19.19 -8.86
N ASP A 517 11.09 19.34 -10.18
CA ASP A 517 12.29 19.68 -10.93
C ASP A 517 12.43 21.18 -11.12
N GLU A 518 13.67 21.68 -11.19
CA GLU A 518 13.88 23.02 -11.70
C GLU A 518 13.52 23.05 -13.19
N LYS A 519 12.56 23.90 -13.54
CA LYS A 519 12.19 24.12 -14.94
C LYS A 519 12.93 25.33 -15.47
N PHE A 520 13.68 25.12 -16.55
CA PHE A 520 14.26 26.20 -17.33
C PHE A 520 13.26 26.67 -18.39
N PRO A 521 13.20 27.98 -18.70
CA PRO A 521 12.24 28.54 -19.65
C PRO A 521 12.53 28.21 -21.14
N SER A 522 13.09 27.03 -21.43
CA SER A 522 13.31 26.56 -22.81
C SER A 522 12.01 26.14 -23.51
N ASP A 523 10.93 25.93 -22.76
CA ASP A 523 9.62 25.61 -23.32
C ASP A 523 8.88 26.86 -23.82
N GLN A 524 8.78 26.99 -25.14
CA GLN A 524 8.03 28.06 -25.80
C GLN A 524 6.49 27.88 -25.72
N SER A 525 5.99 26.76 -25.19
CA SER A 525 4.55 26.47 -25.10
C SER A 525 3.78 27.36 -24.11
N GLY A 526 4.49 28.08 -23.23
CA GLY A 526 3.88 28.91 -22.19
C GLY A 526 3.18 28.11 -21.08
N ASN A 527 3.39 26.79 -21.03
CA ASN A 527 2.81 25.90 -20.02
C ASN A 527 3.74 25.66 -18.82
N VAL A 528 4.93 26.27 -18.82
CA VAL A 528 5.94 26.12 -17.77
C VAL A 528 6.45 27.50 -17.35
N LYS A 529 6.69 27.68 -16.05
CA LYS A 529 7.34 28.86 -15.47
C LYS A 529 8.56 28.44 -14.65
N PRO A 530 9.64 29.23 -14.66
CA PRO A 530 10.82 28.95 -13.86
C PRO A 530 10.53 29.10 -12.36
N GLY A 531 11.35 28.42 -11.55
CA GLY A 531 11.30 28.54 -10.09
C GLY A 531 11.62 29.94 -9.59
N ASN A 532 11.03 30.32 -8.45
CA ASN A 532 11.27 31.62 -7.81
C ASN A 532 12.29 31.55 -6.66
N CYS A 533 12.75 30.36 -6.30
CA CYS A 533 13.73 30.13 -5.23
C CYS A 533 14.51 28.85 -5.51
N GLY A 534 15.84 28.87 -5.39
CA GLY A 534 16.69 27.68 -5.53
C GLY A 534 16.75 26.83 -4.25
N ARG A 535 16.59 27.45 -3.08
CA ARG A 535 16.76 26.79 -1.76
C ARG A 535 15.48 26.15 -1.19
N VAL A 536 14.46 25.87 -2.03
CA VAL A 536 13.14 25.42 -1.57
C VAL A 536 13.22 24.11 -0.78
N ASN A 537 14.01 23.15 -1.27
CA ASN A 537 14.14 21.84 -0.64
C ASN A 537 14.79 21.94 0.74
N LEU A 538 15.90 22.68 0.84
CA LEU A 538 16.59 22.87 2.12
C LEU A 538 15.68 23.58 3.14
N ILE A 539 14.99 24.65 2.73
CA ILE A 539 14.04 25.37 3.60
C ILE A 539 12.93 24.44 4.08
N ASN A 540 12.32 23.67 3.19
CA ASN A 540 11.26 22.73 3.55
C ASN A 540 11.78 21.64 4.48
N ALA A 541 12.99 21.12 4.24
CA ALA A 541 13.60 20.09 5.07
C ALA A 541 13.92 20.60 6.48
N LEU A 542 14.49 21.81 6.61
CA LEU A 542 14.77 22.46 7.89
C LEU A 542 13.49 22.78 8.68
N LYS A 543 12.43 23.22 7.98
CA LYS A 543 11.13 23.44 8.61
C LYS A 543 10.51 22.12 9.08
N ASN A 544 10.56 21.08 8.25
CA ASN A 544 10.04 19.75 8.58
C ASN A 544 10.86 19.03 9.67
N SER A 545 12.11 19.45 9.89
CA SER A 545 12.92 18.99 11.02
C SER A 545 12.70 19.76 12.30
N ASN A 546 11.85 20.79 12.26
CA ASN A 546 11.55 21.67 13.40
C ASN A 546 12.82 22.34 13.96
N ARG A 547 13.84 22.56 13.11
CA ARG A 547 15.14 23.15 13.48
C ARG A 547 15.21 24.65 13.22
N ILE A 548 14.32 25.19 12.39
CA ILE A 548 14.18 26.62 12.16
C ILE A 548 12.75 27.06 12.50
N GLU A 549 12.63 28.21 13.14
CA GLU A 549 11.34 28.87 13.35
C GLU A 549 10.94 29.67 12.11
N SER A 550 11.92 30.29 11.44
CA SER A 550 11.70 31.15 10.28
C SER A 550 12.51 30.73 9.06
N PRO A 551 11.88 30.60 7.88
CA PRO A 551 12.60 30.50 6.62
C PRO A 551 13.53 31.69 6.32
N MET A 552 13.42 32.81 7.06
CA MET A 552 14.24 33.99 6.86
C MET A 552 15.71 33.74 7.20
N ASP A 553 15.99 32.88 8.19
CA ASP A 553 17.35 32.52 8.61
C ASP A 553 18.13 31.94 7.42
N VAL A 554 17.49 31.08 6.64
CA VAL A 554 18.04 30.49 5.41
C VAL A 554 18.17 31.50 4.28
N CYS A 555 17.24 32.45 4.21
CA CYS A 555 17.25 33.48 3.18
C CYS A 555 18.39 34.48 3.38
N MET A 556 18.70 34.89 4.61
CA MET A 556 19.76 35.86 4.89
C MET A 556 21.16 35.34 4.53
N ALA A 557 21.39 34.04 4.67
CA ALA A 557 22.64 33.37 4.29
C ALA A 557 22.69 32.94 2.80
N CYS A 558 21.65 33.21 2.01
CA CYS A 558 21.61 32.83 0.61
C CYS A 558 22.50 33.76 -0.24
N PRO A 559 23.35 33.23 -1.15
CA PRO A 559 24.18 34.08 -2.02
C PRO A 559 23.34 34.96 -2.96
N PHE A 560 22.12 34.54 -3.27
CA PHE A 560 21.17 35.29 -4.09
C PHE A 560 20.27 36.22 -3.26
N TYR A 561 20.54 36.44 -1.97
CA TYR A 561 19.68 37.27 -1.10
C TYR A 561 19.50 38.69 -1.65
N GLY A 562 20.59 39.35 -2.09
CA GLY A 562 20.55 40.69 -2.66
C GLY A 562 19.68 40.80 -3.91
N ASP A 563 19.88 39.91 -4.88
CA ASP A 563 19.07 39.83 -6.11
C ASP A 563 17.60 39.47 -5.79
N CYS A 564 17.38 38.45 -4.94
CA CYS A 564 16.05 37.94 -4.60
C CYS A 564 15.20 38.94 -3.82
N SER A 565 15.83 39.74 -2.94
CA SER A 565 15.19 40.85 -2.24
C SER A 565 15.07 42.12 -3.09
N GLY A 566 15.73 42.16 -4.26
CA GLY A 566 15.75 43.34 -5.14
C GLY A 566 16.62 44.48 -4.61
N LYS A 567 17.49 44.22 -3.64
CA LYS A 567 18.46 45.19 -3.09
C LYS A 567 19.69 45.35 -3.99
N ASP A 568 20.05 44.29 -4.72
CA ASP A 568 21.12 44.33 -5.73
C ASP A 568 20.54 44.40 -7.15
N ALA A 569 20.92 45.42 -7.90
CA ALA A 569 20.46 45.65 -9.28
C ALA A 569 21.27 44.87 -10.33
N LYS A 570 22.01 43.82 -9.93
CA LYS A 570 22.92 43.10 -10.84
C LYS A 570 22.14 42.29 -11.89
N GLY A 571 20.90 41.88 -11.59
CA GLY A 571 20.01 41.24 -12.56
C GLY A 571 20.52 39.89 -13.09
N ILE A 572 21.40 39.22 -12.33
CA ILE A 572 22.10 38.01 -12.78
C ILE A 572 21.27 36.75 -12.48
N SER A 573 20.47 36.73 -11.40
CA SER A 573 19.66 35.55 -11.03
C SER A 573 18.18 35.65 -11.44
N SER A 574 17.57 34.50 -11.74
CA SER A 574 16.13 34.35 -12.03
C SER A 574 15.26 34.27 -10.76
N TYR A 575 15.85 34.31 -9.56
CA TYR A 575 15.15 34.14 -8.30
C TYR A 575 14.68 35.49 -7.74
N ASP A 576 13.38 35.65 -7.51
CA ASP A 576 12.76 36.91 -7.08
C ASP A 576 11.67 36.74 -6.00
N TYR A 577 11.71 35.61 -5.28
CA TYR A 577 10.71 35.26 -4.26
C TYR A 577 10.50 36.36 -3.22
N LEU A 578 11.56 36.87 -2.59
CA LEU A 578 11.44 37.84 -1.49
C LEU A 578 10.85 39.16 -1.99
N LYS A 579 11.36 39.70 -3.11
CA LYS A 579 10.86 40.91 -3.75
C LYS A 579 9.38 40.79 -4.11
N LYS A 580 8.98 39.69 -4.77
CA LYS A 580 7.56 39.46 -5.14
C LYS A 580 6.67 39.31 -3.92
N ARG A 581 7.15 38.61 -2.88
CA ARG A 581 6.42 38.43 -1.62
C ARG A 581 6.21 39.76 -0.90
N GLU A 582 7.27 40.55 -0.74
CA GLU A 582 7.22 41.86 -0.10
C GLU A 582 6.28 42.80 -0.86
N TRP A 583 6.41 42.86 -2.19
CA TRP A 583 5.54 43.65 -3.04
C TRP A 583 4.06 43.27 -2.84
N ALA A 584 3.73 41.97 -2.84
CA ALA A 584 2.37 41.49 -2.67
C ALA A 584 1.80 41.81 -1.27
N LEU A 585 2.60 41.64 -0.21
CA LEU A 585 2.19 41.95 1.16
C LEU A 585 1.97 43.44 1.41
N LYS A 586 2.63 44.32 0.64
CA LYS A 586 2.40 45.78 0.66
C LYS A 586 1.18 46.23 -0.14
N GLN A 587 0.60 45.37 -0.98
CA GLN A 587 -0.58 45.76 -1.75
C GLN A 587 -1.81 45.92 -0.83
N PRO A 588 -2.69 46.90 -1.11
CA PRO A 588 -3.94 47.08 -0.36
C PRO A 588 -4.81 45.83 -0.37
N ARG A 589 -4.74 45.02 -1.44
CA ARG A 589 -5.46 43.74 -1.56
C ARG A 589 -4.52 42.65 -2.04
N ASN A 590 -4.42 41.58 -1.26
CA ASN A 590 -3.61 40.42 -1.62
C ASN A 590 -4.28 39.10 -1.28
N ILE A 591 -3.84 38.06 -1.96
CA ILE A 591 -4.35 36.70 -1.83
C ILE A 591 -3.22 35.74 -1.49
N SER A 592 -3.44 34.88 -0.50
CA SER A 592 -2.40 34.01 0.06
C SER A 592 -2.91 32.60 0.36
N ASN A 593 -1.99 31.65 0.39
CA ASN A 593 -2.18 30.37 1.05
C ASN A 593 -1.95 30.55 2.56
N GLN A 594 -2.64 29.76 3.39
CA GLN A 594 -2.50 29.81 4.85
C GLN A 594 -1.05 29.58 5.33
N ASN A 595 -0.31 28.71 4.64
CA ASN A 595 1.09 28.38 4.98
C ASN A 595 2.09 29.47 4.56
N SER A 596 1.63 30.45 3.79
CA SER A 596 2.44 31.58 3.31
C SER A 596 2.24 32.84 4.14
N LEU A 597 1.44 32.83 5.21
CA LEU A 597 1.18 34.02 6.01
C LEU A 597 2.38 34.35 6.91
N PRO A 598 2.80 35.63 7.00
CA PRO A 598 3.88 36.06 7.89
C PRO A 598 3.46 36.01 9.37
N ILE A 599 4.44 35.72 10.24
CA ILE A 599 4.29 35.81 11.70
C ILE A 599 4.34 37.29 12.12
N GLU A 600 5.44 37.97 11.79
CA GLU A 600 5.63 39.40 12.03
C GLU A 600 5.00 40.21 10.89
N TYR A 601 3.78 40.67 11.12
CA TYR A 601 3.03 41.53 10.20
C TYR A 601 1.94 42.27 10.98
N ASP A 602 1.63 43.50 10.56
CA ASP A 602 0.59 44.30 11.19
C ASP A 602 -0.80 43.80 10.79
N TRP A 603 -1.25 42.73 11.46
CA TRP A 603 -2.59 42.18 11.30
C TRP A 603 -3.66 43.12 11.90
N GLY A 604 -3.30 43.93 12.90
CA GLY A 604 -4.21 44.83 13.60
C GLY A 604 -4.84 45.91 12.72
N ASN A 605 -4.27 46.16 11.54
CA ASN A 605 -4.79 47.08 10.52
C ASN A 605 -5.18 46.35 9.22
N ARG A 606 -5.56 45.08 9.31
CA ARG A 606 -5.91 44.24 8.16
C ARG A 606 -7.27 43.58 8.34
N PHE A 607 -8.07 43.61 7.27
CA PHE A 607 -9.25 42.78 7.13
C PHE A 607 -8.86 41.43 6.52
N VAL A 608 -9.22 40.33 7.18
CA VAL A 608 -8.84 38.98 6.75
C VAL A 608 -10.08 38.16 6.36
N ILE A 609 -10.05 37.59 5.17
CA ILE A 609 -11.12 36.76 4.63
C ILE A 609 -10.63 35.32 4.53
N TRP A 610 -11.28 34.41 5.23
CA TRP A 610 -10.94 32.99 5.29
C TRP A 610 -11.90 32.17 4.42
N GLU A 611 -11.46 31.81 3.21
CA GLU A 611 -12.26 30.97 2.30
C GLU A 611 -12.19 29.49 2.70
N GLU A 612 -13.35 28.85 2.85
CA GLU A 612 -13.46 27.47 3.35
C GLU A 612 -12.72 27.30 4.68
N TRP A 613 -12.97 28.22 5.62
CA TRP A 613 -12.24 28.33 6.89
C TRP A 613 -12.12 27.01 7.63
N SER A 614 -13.16 26.15 7.61
CA SER A 614 -13.17 24.87 8.31
C SER A 614 -12.07 23.91 7.84
N LYS A 615 -11.48 24.15 6.66
CA LYS A 615 -10.39 23.38 6.07
C LYS A 615 -9.02 24.06 6.21
N ILE A 616 -8.97 25.39 6.06
CA ILE A 616 -7.70 26.13 6.00
C ILE A 616 -7.23 26.66 7.35
N LEU A 617 -8.15 26.94 8.28
CA LEU A 617 -7.85 27.40 9.62
C LEU A 617 -7.71 26.17 10.51
N THR A 618 -6.48 25.89 10.92
CA THR A 618 -6.12 24.71 11.73
C THR A 618 -5.28 25.14 12.91
N ASN A 619 -5.43 24.47 14.05
CA ASN A 619 -4.65 24.72 15.28
C ASN A 619 -3.64 23.60 15.58
N SER A 620 -3.14 22.92 14.54
CA SER A 620 -2.26 21.75 14.69
C SER A 620 -1.10 21.77 13.71
N SER A 621 0.05 21.23 14.12
CA SER A 621 1.21 20.94 13.27
C SER A 621 1.64 19.48 13.41
N GLN A 622 2.36 18.95 12.42
CA GLN A 622 2.74 17.53 12.39
C GLN A 622 4.23 17.33 12.18
N ILE A 623 4.77 16.33 12.88
CA ILE A 623 6.12 15.82 12.71
C ILE A 623 6.03 14.33 12.40
N GLU A 624 6.60 13.91 11.27
CA GLU A 624 6.70 12.50 10.90
C GLU A 624 8.09 11.96 11.22
N VAL A 625 8.18 10.94 12.07
CA VAL A 625 9.43 10.40 12.61
C VAL A 625 9.73 9.05 11.96
N THR A 626 10.98 8.89 11.53
CA THR A 626 11.53 7.69 10.88
C THR A 626 12.68 7.10 11.71
N PRO A 627 13.16 5.88 11.42
CA PRO A 627 14.31 5.31 12.14
C PRO A 627 15.56 6.21 12.16
N LYS A 628 15.80 6.98 11.08
CA LYS A 628 16.94 7.92 11.02
C LYS A 628 16.85 9.01 12.08
N ASP A 629 15.63 9.44 12.42
CA ASP A 629 15.39 10.48 13.43
C ASP A 629 15.65 9.98 14.85
N ILE A 630 15.50 8.66 15.08
CA ILE A 630 15.92 8.01 16.33
C ILE A 630 17.44 8.08 16.43
N THR A 631 18.16 7.62 15.41
CA THR A 631 19.63 7.67 15.36
C THR A 631 20.16 9.09 15.57
N GLY A 632 19.52 10.10 14.96
CA GLY A 632 19.85 11.51 15.17
C GLY A 632 19.70 11.92 16.64
N THR A 633 18.56 11.58 17.25
CA THR A 633 18.27 11.86 18.67
C THR A 633 19.29 11.20 19.61
N GLU A 634 19.65 9.94 19.36
CA GLU A 634 20.69 9.25 20.15
C GLU A 634 22.05 9.94 20.07
N LYS A 635 22.44 10.43 18.88
CA LYS A 635 23.70 11.16 18.70
C LYS A 635 23.72 12.43 19.54
N VAL A 636 22.62 13.19 19.58
CA VAL A 636 22.49 14.40 20.42
C VAL A 636 22.73 14.05 21.89
N PHE A 637 22.04 13.02 22.39
CA PHE A 637 22.22 12.54 23.75
C PHE A 637 23.66 12.13 24.04
N ARG A 638 24.27 11.29 23.19
CA ARG A 638 25.66 10.82 23.39
C ARG A 638 26.68 11.95 23.37
N ARG A 639 26.42 13.03 22.64
CA ARG A 639 27.31 14.20 22.54
C ARG A 639 27.18 15.13 23.74
N HIS A 640 25.96 15.43 24.16
CA HIS A 640 25.70 16.52 25.12
C HIS A 640 25.36 16.04 26.54
N ASN A 641 24.73 14.87 26.72
CA ASN A 641 24.38 14.36 28.05
C ASN A 641 24.12 12.84 28.04
N LYS A 642 25.13 12.06 28.46
CA LYS A 642 25.06 10.58 28.51
C LYS A 642 24.14 10.07 29.61
N ASP A 643 23.97 10.81 30.71
CA ASP A 643 23.11 10.37 31.81
C ASP A 643 21.64 10.43 31.40
N LEU A 644 21.24 11.50 30.70
CA LEU A 644 19.92 11.57 30.07
C LEU A 644 19.74 10.49 28.98
N PHE A 645 20.81 10.12 28.26
CA PHE A 645 20.74 9.01 27.31
C PHE A 645 20.34 7.72 28.01
N THR A 646 21.04 7.34 29.08
CA THR A 646 20.76 6.11 29.84
C THR A 646 19.34 6.10 30.40
N LEU A 647 18.81 7.27 30.77
CA LEU A 647 17.44 7.41 31.25
C LEU A 647 16.39 7.12 30.16
N PHE A 648 16.61 7.59 28.93
CA PHE A 648 15.65 7.50 27.82
C PHE A 648 15.93 6.37 26.81
N GLU A 649 17.08 5.72 26.88
CA GLU A 649 17.48 4.59 26.02
C GLU A 649 16.41 3.49 25.99
N PRO A 650 15.78 3.06 27.12
CA PRO A 650 14.73 2.06 27.07
C PRO A 650 13.50 2.48 26.25
N LEU A 651 13.16 3.77 26.25
CA LEU A 651 12.04 4.30 25.47
C LEU A 651 12.41 4.39 23.99
N LEU A 652 13.56 4.97 23.66
CA LEU A 652 14.04 5.13 22.28
C LEU A 652 14.17 3.77 21.58
N PHE A 653 14.73 2.78 22.27
CA PHE A 653 14.84 1.41 21.75
C PHE A 653 13.47 0.81 21.39
N GLN A 654 12.43 1.01 22.22
CA GLN A 654 11.10 0.48 21.94
C GLN A 654 10.42 1.22 20.79
N VAL A 655 10.64 2.53 20.65
CA VAL A 655 10.15 3.29 19.50
C VAL A 655 10.81 2.80 18.21
N ASP A 656 12.13 2.55 18.23
CA ASP A 656 12.86 2.01 17.08
C ASP A 656 12.36 0.62 16.67
N GLU A 657 12.15 -0.29 17.62
CA GLU A 657 11.63 -1.63 17.35
C GLU A 657 10.25 -1.61 16.65
N ILE A 658 9.38 -0.66 17.03
CA ILE A 658 8.09 -0.49 16.37
C ILE A 658 8.28 0.08 14.96
N LEU A 659 9.14 1.09 14.77
CA LEU A 659 9.40 1.71 13.46
C LEU A 659 10.06 0.72 12.49
N ALA A 660 10.98 -0.11 12.96
CA ALA A 660 11.64 -1.18 12.20
C ALA A 660 10.62 -2.25 11.73
N GLY A 661 9.52 -2.41 12.46
CA GLY A 661 8.51 -3.44 12.23
C GLY A 661 8.85 -4.76 12.91
N ASN A 662 9.73 -4.74 13.91
CA ASN A 662 10.09 -5.91 14.72
C ASN A 662 8.97 -6.27 15.72
N VAL A 663 8.09 -5.30 16.01
CA VAL A 663 6.88 -5.48 16.82
C VAL A 663 5.65 -5.40 15.93
N GLU A 664 4.86 -6.47 15.90
CA GLU A 664 3.62 -6.48 15.12
C GLU A 664 2.60 -5.47 15.71
N PRO A 665 1.98 -4.63 14.88
CA PRO A 665 0.95 -3.72 15.34
C PRO A 665 -0.28 -4.49 15.82
N PRO A 666 -1.05 -3.92 16.77
CA PRO A 666 -2.27 -4.55 17.27
C PRO A 666 -3.38 -4.67 16.20
N SER A 667 -3.25 -3.94 15.09
CA SER A 667 -4.18 -3.99 13.97
C SER A 667 -3.48 -3.85 12.62
N ARG A 668 -4.17 -4.26 11.55
CA ARG A 668 -3.72 -4.02 10.16
C ARG A 668 -3.58 -2.54 9.78
N TYR A 669 -4.12 -1.63 10.60
CA TYR A 669 -4.11 -0.20 10.34
C TYR A 669 -2.91 0.52 10.99
N GLY A 670 -2.04 -0.23 11.67
CA GLY A 670 -0.89 0.31 12.42
C GLY A 670 -1.20 0.46 13.90
N TRP A 671 -0.45 1.35 14.55
CA TRP A 671 -0.62 1.69 15.96
C TRP A 671 -1.39 3.00 16.09
N ASN A 672 -2.47 2.97 16.87
CA ASN A 672 -3.21 4.18 17.25
C ASN A 672 -2.64 4.75 18.57
N TYR A 673 -3.12 5.94 18.96
CA TYR A 673 -2.65 6.61 20.18
C TYR A 673 -2.74 5.72 21.42
N GLN A 674 -3.88 5.09 21.65
CA GLN A 674 -4.11 4.29 22.85
C GLN A 674 -3.12 3.12 22.94
N SER A 675 -2.94 2.38 21.84
CA SER A 675 -2.00 1.26 21.80
C SER A 675 -0.54 1.69 21.94
N LEU A 676 -0.14 2.83 21.34
CA LEU A 676 1.20 3.38 21.53
C LEU A 676 1.43 3.80 22.98
N LYS A 677 0.46 4.51 23.57
CA LYS A 677 0.53 4.96 24.95
C LYS A 677 0.64 3.78 25.91
N GLU A 678 -0.23 2.79 25.79
CA GLU A 678 -0.18 1.57 26.62
C GLU A 678 1.18 0.85 26.51
N TYR A 679 1.75 0.78 25.32
CA TYR A 679 3.02 0.10 25.08
C TYR A 679 4.23 0.89 25.63
N LEU A 680 4.26 2.20 25.41
CA LEU A 680 5.43 3.05 25.65
C LEU A 680 5.43 3.73 27.02
N ILE A 681 4.28 3.95 27.65
CA ILE A 681 4.19 4.73 28.91
C ILE A 681 4.98 4.08 30.05
N SER A 682 5.06 2.75 30.08
CA SER A 682 5.85 2.00 31.07
C SER A 682 7.38 2.17 30.92
N LYS A 683 7.82 2.78 29.82
CA LYS A 683 9.23 3.05 29.50
C LYS A 683 9.62 4.50 29.78
N LEU A 684 8.66 5.35 30.13
CA LEU A 684 8.97 6.69 30.60
C LEU A 684 9.62 6.62 31.99
N PRO A 685 10.63 7.47 32.26
CA PRO A 685 11.13 7.63 33.61
C PRO A 685 10.06 8.25 34.50
N SER A 686 10.15 8.01 35.82
CA SER A 686 9.20 8.52 36.81
C SER A 686 9.22 10.05 36.91
N GLU A 687 10.38 10.66 36.66
CA GLU A 687 10.57 12.10 36.63
C GLU A 687 11.29 12.48 35.32
N ILE A 688 10.84 13.57 34.69
CA ILE A 688 11.41 14.08 33.43
C ILE A 688 11.98 15.47 33.71
N ASP A 689 13.29 15.63 33.50
CA ASP A 689 13.96 16.94 33.52
C ASP A 689 13.68 17.70 32.21
N TRP A 690 12.56 18.41 32.17
CA TRP A 690 12.14 19.17 30.99
C TRP A 690 13.12 20.29 30.62
N ASP A 691 13.66 20.98 31.62
CA ASP A 691 14.60 22.09 31.39
C ASP A 691 15.95 21.58 30.88
N GLY A 692 16.44 20.47 31.44
CA GLY A 692 17.65 19.81 30.95
C GLY A 692 17.50 19.29 29.52
N LEU A 693 16.37 18.65 29.20
CA LEU A 693 16.08 18.20 27.83
C LEU A 693 15.98 19.38 26.86
N LYS A 694 15.27 20.45 27.23
CA LYS A 694 15.18 21.66 26.40
C LYS A 694 16.56 22.25 26.12
N LYS A 695 17.37 22.48 27.15
CA LYS A 695 18.74 22.99 27.00
C LYS A 695 19.61 22.09 26.14
N LEU A 696 19.46 20.76 26.23
CA LEU A 696 20.20 19.80 25.43
C LEU A 696 19.88 19.94 23.93
N PHE A 697 18.60 19.97 23.56
CA PHE A 697 18.20 20.12 22.16
C PHE A 697 18.43 21.54 21.62
N ASP A 698 18.29 22.58 22.46
CA ASP A 698 18.65 23.96 22.11
C ASP A 698 20.16 24.09 21.83
N SER A 699 21.01 23.35 22.55
CA SER A 699 22.46 23.36 22.33
C SER A 699 22.87 22.70 21.00
N ASP A 700 22.22 21.58 20.63
CA ASP A 700 22.42 20.94 19.33
C ASP A 700 21.93 21.83 18.18
N ASN A 701 20.84 22.58 18.44
CA ASN A 701 20.25 23.53 17.52
C ASN A 701 20.77 24.97 17.70
N SER A 702 21.99 25.14 18.22
CA SER A 702 22.60 26.46 18.43
C SER A 702 22.77 27.24 17.13
N ASP A 703 22.84 28.57 17.23
CA ASP A 703 23.03 29.45 16.08
C ASP A 703 24.25 29.06 15.25
N GLU A 704 25.39 28.71 15.86
CA GLU A 704 26.61 28.28 15.15
C GLU A 704 26.36 27.01 14.32
N SER A 705 25.75 26.00 14.94
CA SER A 705 25.34 24.74 14.32
C SER A 705 24.39 24.96 13.13
N LEU A 706 23.37 25.80 13.31
CA LEU A 706 22.41 26.14 12.27
C LEU A 706 23.06 26.94 11.15
N GLN A 707 23.92 27.91 11.46
CA GLN A 707 24.63 28.70 10.47
C GLN A 707 25.51 27.81 9.58
N ASN A 708 26.22 26.82 10.14
CA ASN A 708 26.98 25.85 9.35
C ASN A 708 26.10 25.09 8.34
N LEU A 709 24.89 24.70 8.77
CA LEU A 709 23.94 23.98 7.90
C LEU A 709 23.29 24.89 6.84
N ILE A 710 23.26 26.20 7.10
CA ILE A 710 22.56 27.20 6.29
C ILE A 710 23.51 27.94 5.33
N ASN A 711 24.79 28.11 5.69
CA ASN A 711 25.81 28.87 4.97
C ASN A 711 26.17 28.24 3.62
N PHE A 712 26.57 29.05 2.63
CA PHE A 712 26.71 28.62 1.23
C PHE A 712 28.02 27.87 0.88
N GLU A 713 28.87 27.53 1.84
CA GLU A 713 30.18 26.91 1.53
C GLU A 713 30.05 25.54 0.81
N GLU A 714 28.95 24.81 1.06
CA GLU A 714 28.63 23.50 0.48
C GLU A 714 27.32 23.53 -0.35
N SER A 715 27.10 22.53 -1.21
CA SER A 715 25.86 22.42 -1.99
C SER A 715 24.62 22.18 -1.11
N ASP A 716 23.43 22.59 -1.56
CA ASP A 716 22.19 22.34 -0.80
C ASP A 716 21.87 20.83 -0.75
N GLU A 717 22.35 20.02 -1.71
CA GLU A 717 22.28 18.55 -1.67
C GLU A 717 23.12 17.95 -0.52
N GLU A 718 24.35 18.42 -0.32
CA GLU A 718 25.22 17.97 0.78
C GLU A 718 24.61 18.32 2.14
N LYS A 719 24.07 19.53 2.30
CA LYS A 719 23.36 19.95 3.51
C LYS A 719 22.10 19.13 3.79
N LEU A 720 21.36 18.76 2.74
CA LEU A 720 20.21 17.87 2.89
C LEU A 720 20.65 16.49 3.38
N GLU A 721 21.81 15.99 2.99
CA GLU A 721 22.36 14.75 3.53
C GLU A 721 22.83 14.91 4.97
N LEU A 722 23.53 16.00 5.30
CA LEU A 722 23.92 16.32 6.68
C LEU A 722 22.70 16.43 7.61
N LEU A 723 21.63 17.11 7.16
CA LEU A 723 20.39 17.25 7.91
C LEU A 723 19.69 15.89 8.12
N LYS A 724 19.76 14.97 7.15
CA LYS A 724 19.27 13.59 7.34
C LYS A 724 20.07 12.85 8.41
N GLU A 725 21.36 13.14 8.58
CA GLU A 725 22.17 12.54 9.65
C GLU A 725 21.90 13.12 11.04
N TRP A 726 21.53 14.40 11.10
CA TRP A 726 21.14 15.10 12.33
C TRP A 726 19.76 14.69 12.84
N GLY A 727 18.84 14.35 11.94
CA GLY A 727 17.47 14.01 12.28
C GLY A 727 16.62 15.21 12.73
N LYS A 728 15.33 14.96 12.96
CA LYS A 728 14.35 15.98 13.36
C LYS A 728 14.35 16.25 14.87
N LEU A 729 13.92 17.45 15.29
CA LEU A 729 13.64 17.78 16.68
C LEU A 729 12.20 17.36 17.05
N TRP A 730 12.01 16.06 17.24
CA TRP A 730 10.70 15.44 17.49
C TRP A 730 10.50 14.98 18.95
N PHE A 731 11.59 14.72 19.67
CA PHE A 731 11.57 13.96 20.93
C PHE A 731 10.83 14.70 22.05
N LEU A 732 11.04 16.02 22.20
CA LEU A 732 10.35 16.83 23.20
C LEU A 732 8.83 16.87 22.99
N PRO A 733 8.31 17.22 21.80
CA PRO A 733 6.87 17.11 21.49
C PRO A 733 6.30 15.71 21.77
N PHE A 734 7.02 14.67 21.37
CA PHE A 734 6.61 13.29 21.60
C PHE A 734 6.46 12.96 23.09
N LEU A 735 7.45 13.31 23.92
CA LEU A 735 7.40 13.07 25.36
C LEU A 735 6.25 13.81 26.03
N LYS A 736 6.02 15.07 25.67
CA LYS A 736 4.93 15.90 26.22
C LYS A 736 3.56 15.29 25.94
N ILE A 737 3.36 14.79 24.72
CA ILE A 737 2.09 14.15 24.31
C ILE A 737 1.95 12.75 24.92
N LEU A 738 3.03 11.95 24.95
CA LEU A 738 3.00 10.59 25.50
C LEU A 738 2.72 10.59 27.02
N SER A 739 3.36 11.50 27.75
CA SER A 739 3.13 11.71 29.18
C SER A 739 1.77 12.31 29.50
N GLY A 740 1.11 12.95 28.51
CA GLY A 740 -0.12 13.69 28.71
C GLY A 740 0.07 15.09 29.32
N SER A 741 1.30 15.61 29.30
CA SER A 741 1.61 16.97 29.76
C SER A 741 1.05 18.03 28.82
N GLU A 742 0.97 17.73 27.52
CA GLU A 742 0.36 18.58 26.52
C GLU A 742 -0.65 17.80 25.67
N PRO A 743 -1.71 18.47 25.17
CA PRO A 743 -2.64 17.88 24.23
C PRO A 743 -1.95 17.63 22.89
N GLY A 744 -2.20 16.46 22.32
CA GLY A 744 -1.70 16.08 21.01
C GLY A 744 -2.01 14.62 20.74
N TYR A 745 -1.64 14.16 19.55
CA TYR A 745 -1.99 12.83 19.10
C TYR A 745 -0.81 12.14 18.43
N LEU A 746 -0.69 10.84 18.67
CA LEU A 746 0.39 9.98 18.20
C LEU A 746 -0.24 8.81 17.46
N TYR A 747 0.25 8.50 16.27
CA TYR A 747 -0.07 7.24 15.62
C TYR A 747 1.09 6.79 14.73
N LEU A 748 1.22 5.50 14.51
CA LEU A 748 2.25 4.94 13.64
C LEU A 748 1.61 4.14 12.52
N LYS A 749 1.99 4.49 11.29
CA LYS A 749 1.52 3.81 10.08
C LYS A 749 2.64 3.81 9.05
N ASN A 750 2.76 2.71 8.29
CA ASN A 750 3.76 2.58 7.22
C ASN A 750 5.20 2.88 7.67
N LYS A 751 5.59 2.42 8.87
CA LYS A 751 6.94 2.64 9.47
C LYS A 751 7.28 4.12 9.76
N ALA A 752 6.26 4.96 9.90
CA ALA A 752 6.42 6.34 10.30
C ALA A 752 5.52 6.67 11.49
N LEU A 753 6.12 7.25 12.54
CA LEU A 753 5.40 7.77 13.71
C LEU A 753 5.00 9.21 13.41
N THR A 754 3.71 9.49 13.36
CA THR A 754 3.18 10.85 13.24
C THR A 754 2.90 11.41 14.63
N ILE A 755 3.42 12.60 14.89
CA ILE A 755 3.21 13.39 16.10
C ILE A 755 2.45 14.64 15.68
N THR A 756 1.20 14.77 16.12
CA THR A 756 0.41 15.99 15.93
C THR A 756 0.39 16.77 17.24
N GLN A 757 0.83 18.02 17.19
CA GLN A 757 0.89 18.95 18.32
C GLN A 757 0.08 20.22 18.02
N LEU A 758 -0.26 20.99 19.06
CA LEU A 758 -0.92 22.29 18.87
C LEU A 758 -0.03 23.28 18.10
N SER A 759 -0.67 24.16 17.34
CA SER A 759 -0.01 25.27 16.65
C SER A 759 -0.95 26.48 16.62
N GLU A 760 -0.54 27.57 17.23
CA GLU A 760 -1.38 28.76 17.37
C GLU A 760 -1.23 29.75 16.22
N HIS A 761 -0.29 29.54 15.28
CA HIS A 761 0.08 30.51 14.24
C HIS A 761 -1.11 31.13 13.50
N LEU A 762 -2.04 30.30 12.99
CA LEU A 762 -3.19 30.80 12.23
C LEU A 762 -4.28 31.40 13.15
N VAL A 763 -4.42 30.85 14.36
CA VAL A 763 -5.35 31.34 15.39
C VAL A 763 -4.93 32.73 15.86
N ASP A 764 -3.63 32.92 16.10
CA ASP A 764 -3.01 34.20 16.42
C ASP A 764 -3.26 35.25 15.36
N ILE A 765 -3.12 34.89 14.08
CA ILE A 765 -3.40 35.80 12.97
C ILE A 765 -4.87 36.22 12.99
N ALA A 766 -5.79 35.28 13.16
CA ALA A 766 -7.21 35.59 13.24
C ALA A 766 -7.51 36.51 14.43
N ASN A 767 -6.97 36.22 15.63
CA ASN A 767 -7.18 37.02 16.83
C ASN A 767 -6.55 38.42 16.75
N LYS A 768 -5.40 38.57 16.07
CA LYS A 768 -4.71 39.86 15.88
C LYS A 768 -5.30 40.69 14.74
N ALA A 769 -6.06 40.09 13.82
CA ALA A 769 -6.62 40.80 12.67
C ALA A 769 -7.65 41.86 13.10
N HIS A 770 -7.69 43.03 12.44
CA HIS A 770 -8.69 44.07 12.71
C HIS A 770 -10.12 43.51 12.64
N LYS A 771 -10.39 42.74 11.59
CA LYS A 771 -11.67 42.08 11.34
C LYS A 771 -11.46 40.81 10.56
N ASN A 772 -12.30 39.80 10.83
CA ASN A 772 -12.30 38.53 10.14
C ASN A 772 -13.67 38.25 9.54
N VAL A 773 -13.68 37.75 8.31
CA VAL A 773 -14.84 37.11 7.71
C VAL A 773 -14.49 35.67 7.36
N PHE A 774 -15.25 34.73 7.91
CA PHE A 774 -15.10 33.30 7.70
C PHE A 774 -16.18 32.82 6.72
N LEU A 775 -15.76 32.42 5.51
CA LEU A 775 -16.65 32.00 4.44
C LEU A 775 -16.74 30.47 4.38
N ASP A 776 -17.82 29.89 4.88
CA ASP A 776 -18.07 28.45 4.73
C ASP A 776 -19.55 28.11 4.94
N ALA A 777 -20.20 27.57 3.90
CA ALA A 777 -21.59 27.15 3.98
C ALA A 777 -21.78 25.88 4.84
N THR A 778 -20.71 25.13 5.03
CA THR A 778 -20.68 23.80 5.65
C THR A 778 -19.94 23.80 6.99
N GLY A 779 -19.34 24.92 7.38
CA GLY A 779 -18.63 25.06 8.65
C GLY A 779 -19.58 25.16 9.85
N HIS A 780 -19.15 24.63 10.99
CA HIS A 780 -19.91 24.67 12.24
C HIS A 780 -19.34 25.72 13.18
N ILE A 781 -20.19 26.62 13.70
CA ILE A 781 -19.75 27.75 14.53
C ILE A 781 -19.09 27.27 15.82
N GLU A 782 -19.59 26.19 16.41
CA GLU A 782 -19.02 25.64 17.64
C GLU A 782 -17.56 25.21 17.44
N GLU A 783 -17.22 24.71 16.24
CA GLU A 783 -15.84 24.36 15.89
C GLU A 783 -14.98 25.60 15.71
N LEU A 784 -15.50 26.68 15.11
CA LEU A 784 -14.77 27.95 15.00
C LEU A 784 -14.51 28.57 16.38
N CYS A 785 -15.53 28.57 17.25
CA CYS A 785 -15.44 29.09 18.61
C CYS A 785 -14.39 28.32 19.41
N ALA A 786 -14.40 26.99 19.34
CA ALA A 786 -13.37 26.16 19.97
C ALA A 786 -11.98 26.43 19.40
N LEU A 787 -11.86 26.61 18.09
CA LEU A 787 -10.59 26.83 17.40
C LEU A 787 -9.94 28.17 17.76
N LEU A 788 -10.75 29.22 17.88
CA LEU A 788 -10.29 30.57 18.23
C LEU A 788 -10.27 30.82 19.74
N ASN A 789 -10.80 29.88 20.53
CA ASN A 789 -11.00 30.01 21.97
C ASN A 789 -11.86 31.24 22.33
N ILE A 790 -12.99 31.40 21.63
CA ILE A 790 -13.97 32.49 21.82
C ILE A 790 -15.36 31.94 22.12
N SER A 791 -16.24 32.79 22.62
CA SER A 791 -17.65 32.48 22.85
C SER A 791 -18.51 32.71 21.60
N ALA A 792 -19.67 32.05 21.53
CA ALA A 792 -20.57 32.16 20.39
C ALA A 792 -21.18 33.57 20.24
N ASP A 793 -21.29 34.35 21.32
CA ASP A 793 -21.79 35.74 21.29
C ASP A 793 -20.76 36.75 20.77
N GLU A 794 -19.50 36.35 20.63
CA GLU A 794 -18.45 37.13 19.96
C GLU A 794 -18.51 37.00 18.43
N VAL A 795 -19.33 36.09 17.91
CA VAL A 795 -19.47 35.81 16.48
C VAL A 795 -20.75 36.41 15.91
N ASP A 796 -20.66 37.22 14.86
CA ASP A 796 -21.82 37.61 14.05
C ASP A 796 -22.07 36.55 12.99
N HIS A 797 -23.04 35.66 13.25
CA HIS A 797 -23.43 34.61 12.33
C HIS A 797 -24.50 35.07 11.36
N ILE A 798 -24.15 35.14 10.08
CA ILE A 798 -25.00 35.67 9.02
C ILE A 798 -25.13 34.70 7.84
N ALA A 799 -26.22 34.82 7.09
CA ALA A 799 -26.40 34.12 5.83
C ALA A 799 -27.31 34.91 4.89
N GLN A 800 -26.98 34.91 3.60
CA GLN A 800 -27.85 35.47 2.58
C GLN A 800 -29.13 34.62 2.47
N GLU A 801 -30.27 35.28 2.27
CA GLU A 801 -31.51 34.62 1.88
C GLU A 801 -31.29 33.74 0.64
N GLU A 802 -31.91 32.55 0.62
CA GLU A 802 -31.74 31.61 -0.49
C GLU A 802 -32.34 32.18 -1.78
N PRO A 803 -31.55 32.32 -2.86
CA PRO A 803 -32.10 32.70 -4.15
C PRO A 803 -32.91 31.53 -4.74
N GLU A 804 -33.80 31.84 -5.66
CA GLU A 804 -34.43 30.84 -6.50
C GLU A 804 -33.35 30.02 -7.23
N LYS A 805 -33.42 28.68 -7.15
CA LYS A 805 -32.36 27.77 -7.59
C LYS A 805 -32.92 26.62 -8.43
N ALA A 806 -32.06 26.01 -9.24
CA ALA A 806 -32.38 24.77 -9.95
C ALA A 806 -32.84 23.68 -8.97
N GLN A 807 -33.77 22.85 -9.42
CA GLN A 807 -34.13 21.65 -8.67
C GLN A 807 -33.01 20.61 -8.81
N VAL A 808 -32.41 20.19 -7.70
CA VAL A 808 -31.37 19.16 -7.67
C VAL A 808 -31.97 17.86 -7.13
N ASN A 809 -32.13 16.88 -8.01
CA ASN A 809 -32.60 15.54 -7.64
C ASN A 809 -31.39 14.68 -7.25
N ILE A 810 -31.40 14.11 -6.04
CA ILE A 810 -30.27 13.32 -5.52
C ILE A 810 -30.69 11.86 -5.42
N THR A 811 -29.95 11.00 -6.10
CA THR A 811 -30.13 9.54 -6.11
C THR A 811 -28.94 8.88 -5.41
N GLN A 812 -29.19 7.99 -4.46
CA GLN A 812 -28.15 7.23 -3.77
C GLN A 812 -28.22 5.75 -4.15
N VAL A 813 -27.11 5.20 -4.65
CA VAL A 813 -26.99 3.77 -4.93
C VAL A 813 -26.52 3.04 -3.67
N ALA A 814 -27.45 2.44 -2.94
CA ALA A 814 -27.32 2.08 -1.52
C ALA A 814 -27.07 0.57 -1.24
N ASP A 815 -26.50 -0.15 -2.22
CA ASP A 815 -26.11 -1.56 -2.10
C ASP A 815 -24.66 -1.85 -2.54
N LEU A 816 -23.80 -0.82 -2.51
CA LEU A 816 -22.39 -0.87 -2.88
C LEU A 816 -21.44 -0.87 -1.66
N GLY A 817 -21.96 -0.64 -0.46
CA GLY A 817 -21.16 -0.34 0.73
C GLY A 817 -20.63 1.10 0.69
N ARG A 818 -19.77 1.50 1.65
CA ARG A 818 -19.23 2.88 1.72
C ARG A 818 -18.36 3.33 0.53
N MET A 819 -17.95 2.41 -0.35
CA MET A 819 -17.19 2.73 -1.56
C MET A 819 -15.92 3.60 -1.32
N THR A 820 -15.15 3.26 -0.28
CA THR A 820 -13.92 3.99 0.11
C THR A 820 -12.80 3.93 -0.95
N GLN A 821 -11.66 4.59 -0.71
CA GLN A 821 -10.47 4.50 -1.57
C GLN A 821 -9.92 3.06 -1.73
N GLN A 822 -10.19 2.19 -0.77
CA GLN A 822 -9.83 0.77 -0.83
C GLN A 822 -11.09 -0.04 -1.17
N ARG A 823 -11.16 -0.53 -2.41
CA ARG A 823 -12.31 -1.27 -2.94
C ARG A 823 -11.91 -2.68 -3.32
N GLY A 824 -12.78 -3.66 -3.09
CA GLY A 824 -12.61 -5.00 -3.62
C GLY A 824 -12.95 -5.05 -5.12
N LYS A 825 -12.41 -6.04 -5.85
CA LYS A 825 -12.64 -6.22 -7.30
C LYS A 825 -14.14 -6.19 -7.69
N GLN A 826 -15.01 -6.80 -6.87
CA GLN A 826 -16.44 -6.82 -7.13
C GLN A 826 -17.11 -5.46 -6.94
N GLN A 827 -16.67 -4.67 -5.96
CA GLN A 827 -17.20 -3.31 -5.75
C GLN A 827 -16.82 -2.40 -6.92
N GLN A 828 -15.55 -2.45 -7.35
CA GLN A 828 -15.07 -1.70 -8.52
C GLN A 828 -15.83 -2.06 -9.79
N LYS A 829 -15.98 -3.37 -10.07
CA LYS A 829 -16.71 -3.82 -11.26
C LYS A 829 -18.16 -3.30 -11.28
N ARG A 830 -18.84 -3.30 -10.13
CA ARG A 830 -20.23 -2.83 -10.01
C ARG A 830 -20.36 -1.33 -10.16
N SER A 831 -19.52 -0.55 -9.47
CA SER A 831 -19.55 0.90 -9.62
C SER A 831 -19.21 1.32 -11.04
N LYS A 832 -18.23 0.66 -11.67
CA LYS A 832 -17.89 0.88 -13.07
C LYS A 832 -19.10 0.64 -13.98
N ALA A 833 -19.77 -0.50 -13.87
CA ALA A 833 -20.94 -0.80 -14.71
C ALA A 833 -22.08 0.22 -14.52
N VAL A 834 -22.30 0.70 -13.30
CA VAL A 834 -23.28 1.77 -13.04
C VAL A 834 -22.86 3.08 -13.70
N ILE A 835 -21.58 3.46 -13.57
CA ILE A 835 -21.05 4.69 -14.18
C ILE A 835 -21.11 4.61 -15.70
N ASP A 836 -20.62 3.52 -16.30
CA ASP A 836 -20.58 3.32 -17.75
C ASP A 836 -22.00 3.33 -18.34
N GLN A 837 -22.99 2.73 -17.66
CA GLN A 837 -24.39 2.80 -18.05
C GLN A 837 -24.89 4.25 -18.08
N ILE A 838 -24.67 5.02 -17.01
CA ILE A 838 -25.13 6.42 -16.92
C ILE A 838 -24.44 7.29 -17.98
N LEU A 839 -23.13 7.09 -18.20
CA LEU A 839 -22.37 7.81 -19.23
C LEU A 839 -22.86 7.49 -20.65
N SER A 840 -23.43 6.30 -20.88
CA SER A 840 -23.98 5.90 -22.19
C SER A 840 -25.38 6.46 -22.46
N GLU A 841 -26.15 6.76 -21.42
CA GLU A 841 -27.54 7.21 -21.52
C GLU A 841 -27.71 8.72 -21.51
N ARG A 842 -26.69 9.46 -21.06
CA ARG A 842 -26.81 10.88 -20.72
C ARG A 842 -25.64 11.69 -21.23
N ASP A 843 -25.96 12.87 -21.74
CA ASP A 843 -24.98 13.90 -22.09
C ASP A 843 -24.66 14.80 -20.87
N HIS A 844 -23.51 15.48 -20.91
CA HIS A 844 -23.07 16.44 -19.89
C HIS A 844 -22.98 15.87 -18.46
N VAL A 845 -22.42 14.66 -18.36
CA VAL A 845 -22.14 13.99 -17.08
C VAL A 845 -20.69 14.23 -16.66
N GLY A 846 -20.47 14.55 -15.40
CA GLY A 846 -19.12 14.54 -14.79
C GLY A 846 -19.03 13.51 -13.68
N VAL A 847 -17.84 12.96 -13.44
CA VAL A 847 -17.58 12.04 -12.33
C VAL A 847 -16.53 12.61 -11.40
N ILE A 848 -16.86 12.70 -10.11
CA ILE A 848 -15.90 12.94 -9.03
C ILE A 848 -15.61 11.59 -8.37
N ARG A 849 -14.33 11.18 -8.31
CA ARG A 849 -13.89 9.94 -7.66
C ARG A 849 -12.55 10.10 -6.96
N PHE A 850 -12.11 9.08 -6.23
CA PHE A 850 -10.79 9.13 -5.60
C PHE A 850 -9.68 9.01 -6.64
N LYS A 851 -8.58 9.76 -6.49
CA LYS A 851 -7.42 9.72 -7.40
C LYS A 851 -6.96 8.29 -7.70
N ARG A 852 -6.77 7.48 -6.65
CA ARG A 852 -6.39 6.06 -6.79
C ARG A 852 -7.34 5.26 -7.69
N ILE A 853 -8.65 5.54 -7.65
CA ILE A 853 -9.64 4.84 -8.46
C ILE A 853 -9.60 5.35 -9.90
N ALA A 854 -9.45 6.67 -10.10
CA ALA A 854 -9.22 7.23 -11.43
C ALA A 854 -7.97 6.62 -12.10
N ASP A 855 -6.87 6.48 -11.34
CA ASP A 855 -5.63 5.86 -11.83
C ASP A 855 -5.84 4.37 -12.19
N ILE A 856 -6.54 3.60 -11.35
CA ILE A 856 -6.83 2.17 -11.60
C ILE A 856 -7.71 1.99 -12.84
N GLU A 857 -8.67 2.89 -13.06
CA GLU A 857 -9.61 2.84 -14.19
C GLU A 857 -9.05 3.57 -15.43
N GLU A 858 -7.85 4.15 -15.35
CA GLU A 858 -7.22 4.98 -16.39
C GLU A 858 -8.11 6.16 -16.85
N ASP A 859 -8.98 6.64 -15.97
CA ASP A 859 -9.95 7.70 -16.25
C ASP A 859 -9.31 9.08 -16.06
N LYS A 860 -8.64 9.56 -17.11
CA LYS A 860 -7.96 10.86 -17.13
C LYS A 860 -8.92 12.07 -17.11
N GLN A 861 -10.21 11.85 -17.34
CA GLN A 861 -11.23 12.92 -17.36
C GLN A 861 -11.98 13.06 -16.03
N ALA A 862 -11.83 12.09 -15.12
CA ALA A 862 -12.46 12.14 -13.82
C ALA A 862 -11.89 13.26 -12.94
N PHE A 863 -12.80 13.98 -12.29
CA PHE A 863 -12.50 14.93 -11.24
C PHE A 863 -12.20 14.20 -9.93
N ARG A 864 -11.41 14.81 -9.04
CA ARG A 864 -10.91 14.13 -7.84
C ARG A 864 -11.54 14.66 -6.56
N TRP A 865 -11.92 13.74 -5.68
CA TRP A 865 -12.24 14.06 -4.29
C TRP A 865 -11.09 14.83 -3.63
N PHE A 866 -11.46 15.79 -2.77
CA PHE A 866 -10.57 16.69 -2.01
C PHE A 866 -9.77 17.69 -2.84
N ILE A 867 -9.84 17.62 -4.18
CA ILE A 867 -9.17 18.52 -5.12
C ILE A 867 -10.23 19.29 -5.93
N GLU A 868 -10.74 18.71 -7.02
CA GLU A 868 -11.73 19.37 -7.89
C GLU A 868 -13.16 19.30 -7.37
N SER A 869 -13.44 18.48 -6.35
CA SER A 869 -14.71 18.52 -5.61
C SER A 869 -14.94 19.86 -4.90
N ARG A 870 -13.92 20.71 -4.81
CA ARG A 870 -13.93 22.06 -4.22
C ARG A 870 -13.26 23.06 -5.18
N GLY A 871 -13.49 24.36 -4.97
CA GLY A 871 -12.76 25.44 -5.67
C GLY A 871 -12.83 25.52 -7.21
N SER A 872 -13.42 24.54 -7.91
CA SER A 872 -13.51 24.51 -9.38
C SER A 872 -14.87 25.00 -9.91
N ASN A 873 -14.86 25.68 -11.06
CA ASN A 873 -16.05 26.02 -11.86
C ASN A 873 -16.15 25.17 -13.14
N GLN A 874 -15.26 24.20 -13.36
CA GLN A 874 -15.26 23.38 -14.58
C GLN A 874 -16.50 22.49 -14.72
N LEU A 875 -17.17 22.24 -13.60
CA LEU A 875 -18.35 21.39 -13.47
C LEU A 875 -19.68 22.17 -13.62
N GLU A 876 -19.64 23.50 -13.75
CA GLU A 876 -20.82 24.38 -13.73
C GLU A 876 -21.81 24.09 -14.87
N LYS A 877 -21.32 23.59 -16.01
CA LYS A 877 -22.12 23.28 -17.21
C LYS A 877 -22.74 21.88 -17.20
N LEU A 878 -22.44 21.05 -16.20
CA LEU A 878 -22.95 19.68 -16.14
C LEU A 878 -24.42 19.66 -15.73
N THR A 879 -25.20 18.72 -16.27
CA THR A 879 -26.59 18.48 -15.83
C THR A 879 -26.66 17.31 -14.86
N THR A 880 -25.71 16.37 -14.94
CA THR A 880 -25.59 15.22 -14.04
C THR A 880 -24.18 15.16 -13.43
N LEU A 881 -24.10 14.94 -12.12
CA LEU A 881 -22.85 14.72 -11.39
C LEU A 881 -22.86 13.38 -10.67
N ILE A 882 -21.87 12.52 -10.97
CA ILE A 882 -21.68 11.26 -10.26
C ILE A 882 -20.61 11.45 -9.17
N LEU A 883 -20.98 11.15 -7.93
CA LEU A 883 -20.10 11.13 -6.76
C LEU A 883 -19.75 9.68 -6.45
N ASP A 884 -18.61 9.21 -6.98
CA ASP A 884 -18.15 7.84 -6.84
C ASP A 884 -17.40 7.63 -5.52
N GLY A 885 -18.13 7.17 -4.50
CA GLY A 885 -17.63 6.85 -3.17
C GLY A 885 -17.92 7.91 -2.10
N ILE A 886 -17.88 7.49 -0.84
CA ILE A 886 -18.09 8.37 0.32
C ILE A 886 -16.74 8.94 0.78
N PRO A 887 -16.53 10.27 0.73
CA PRO A 887 -15.23 10.91 0.95
C PRO A 887 -14.85 10.97 2.44
N CYS A 888 -14.49 9.83 3.03
CA CYS A 888 -13.98 9.77 4.40
C CYS A 888 -12.49 10.15 4.44
N PRO A 889 -12.11 11.23 5.17
CA PRO A 889 -10.70 11.54 5.43
C PRO A 889 -10.02 10.46 6.29
N ASN A 890 -8.71 10.59 6.49
CA ASN A 890 -7.96 9.69 7.36
C ASN A 890 -8.46 9.81 8.81
N LEU A 891 -8.97 8.71 9.38
CA LEU A 891 -9.54 8.71 10.72
C LEU A 891 -8.53 9.05 11.82
N GLU A 892 -7.27 8.62 11.69
CA GLU A 892 -6.23 8.97 12.68
C GLU A 892 -5.88 10.46 12.60
N GLN A 893 -5.95 11.06 11.41
CA GLN A 893 -5.84 12.51 11.25
C GLN A 893 -7.00 13.22 11.92
N LEU A 894 -8.23 12.77 11.67
CA LEU A 894 -9.42 13.39 12.28
C LEU A 894 -9.40 13.28 13.80
N LYS A 895 -8.90 12.16 14.37
CA LYS A 895 -8.68 12.03 15.81
C LYS A 895 -7.66 13.04 16.32
N ALA A 896 -6.59 13.25 15.56
CA ALA A 896 -5.58 14.25 15.89
C ALA A 896 -6.15 15.67 15.87
N ASP A 897 -6.86 16.04 14.80
CA ASP A 897 -7.51 17.35 14.66
C ASP A 897 -8.54 17.56 15.78
N PHE A 898 -9.35 16.54 16.09
CA PHE A 898 -10.29 16.57 17.21
C PHE A 898 -9.58 16.77 18.56
N THR A 899 -8.44 16.09 18.76
CA THR A 899 -7.67 16.18 20.00
C THR A 899 -7.09 17.58 20.19
N CYS A 900 -6.58 18.18 19.12
CA CYS A 900 -6.08 19.56 19.13
C CYS A 900 -7.22 20.57 19.33
N LEU A 901 -8.39 20.34 18.73
CA LEU A 901 -9.53 21.25 18.83
C LEU A 901 -10.20 21.23 20.21
N TYR A 902 -10.39 20.04 20.80
CA TYR A 902 -11.13 19.87 22.06
C TYR A 902 -10.25 19.53 23.25
N HIS A 903 -8.92 19.57 23.08
CA HIS A 903 -7.92 19.25 24.11
C HIS A 903 -8.12 17.89 24.79
N ARG A 904 -8.69 16.91 24.06
CA ARG A 904 -8.95 15.54 24.57
C ARG A 904 -8.90 14.48 23.46
N VAL A 905 -8.38 13.31 23.80
CA VAL A 905 -8.36 12.16 22.86
C VAL A 905 -9.75 11.49 22.83
N PRO A 906 -10.35 11.25 21.66
CA PRO A 906 -11.65 10.59 21.57
C PRO A 906 -11.53 9.07 21.82
N GLY A 907 -12.49 8.51 22.55
CA GLY A 907 -12.61 7.07 22.75
C GLY A 907 -13.17 6.34 21.51
N ASP A 908 -13.14 5.00 21.51
CA ASP A 908 -13.56 4.19 20.35
C ASP A 908 -15.06 4.34 20.01
N ASP A 909 -15.91 4.61 21.00
CA ASP A 909 -17.36 4.80 20.85
C ASP A 909 -17.82 6.24 21.13
N ASP A 910 -16.91 7.22 20.98
CA ASP A 910 -17.20 8.63 21.25
C ASP A 910 -18.21 9.22 20.25
N GLY A 911 -19.38 9.61 20.75
CA GLY A 911 -20.47 10.18 19.95
C GLY A 911 -20.15 11.55 19.36
N GLU A 912 -19.37 12.38 20.06
CA GLU A 912 -18.96 13.70 19.55
C GLU A 912 -17.94 13.54 18.43
N PHE A 913 -17.02 12.59 18.57
CA PHE A 913 -16.08 12.27 17.49
C PHE A 913 -16.79 11.68 16.26
N LYS A 914 -17.78 10.80 16.46
CA LYS A 914 -18.62 10.29 15.35
C LYS A 914 -19.30 11.44 14.60
N LEU A 915 -19.84 12.43 15.31
CA LEU A 915 -20.43 13.63 14.72
C LEU A 915 -19.41 14.51 14.00
N PHE A 916 -18.21 14.65 14.57
CA PHE A 916 -17.12 15.39 13.93
C PHE A 916 -16.76 14.74 12.59
N VAL A 917 -16.56 13.42 12.55
CA VAL A 917 -16.27 12.68 11.31
C VAL A 917 -17.43 12.79 10.31
N ASP A 918 -18.67 12.67 10.77
CA ASP A 918 -19.87 12.82 9.95
C ASP A 918 -19.94 14.21 9.29
N GLY A 919 -19.72 15.27 10.07
CA GLY A 919 -19.66 16.64 9.57
C GLY A 919 -18.61 16.82 8.48
N ARG A 920 -17.41 16.25 8.65
CA ARG A 920 -16.34 16.32 7.64
C ARG A 920 -16.71 15.58 6.34
N ILE A 921 -17.38 14.43 6.43
CA ILE A 921 -17.86 13.68 5.25
C ILE A 921 -18.94 14.46 4.51
N LEU A 922 -19.96 14.94 5.22
CA LEU A 922 -21.08 15.69 4.64
C LEU A 922 -20.61 16.99 3.99
N THR A 923 -19.66 17.70 4.63
CA THR A 923 -19.04 18.91 4.09
C THR A 923 -18.44 18.66 2.70
N GLU A 924 -17.69 17.57 2.49
CA GLU A 924 -17.16 17.24 1.17
C GLU A 924 -18.25 16.90 0.15
N ILE A 925 -19.31 16.20 0.55
CA ILE A 925 -20.43 15.84 -0.32
C ILE A 925 -21.18 17.10 -0.76
N HIS A 926 -21.54 17.99 0.17
CA HIS A 926 -22.24 19.25 -0.11
C HIS A 926 -21.43 20.18 -1.00
N GLN A 927 -20.11 20.25 -0.78
CA GLN A 927 -19.22 21.07 -1.62
C GLN A 927 -19.15 20.53 -3.05
N ALA A 928 -19.14 19.21 -3.23
CA ALA A 928 -19.19 18.56 -4.53
C ALA A 928 -20.52 18.80 -5.24
N ILE A 929 -21.66 18.66 -4.53
CA ILE A 929 -23.00 18.99 -5.07
C ILE A 929 -23.04 20.45 -5.53
N GLY A 930 -22.48 21.37 -4.72
CA GLY A 930 -22.42 22.81 -5.02
C GLY A 930 -21.59 23.17 -6.26
N ARG A 931 -20.88 22.22 -6.87
CA ARG A 931 -20.15 22.42 -8.13
C ARG A 931 -21.07 22.57 -9.34
N LEU A 932 -22.31 22.08 -9.26
CA LEU A 932 -23.33 22.25 -10.30
C LEU A 932 -23.89 23.68 -10.39
N ARG A 933 -23.60 24.53 -9.39
CA ARG A 933 -24.04 25.95 -9.33
C ARG A 933 -25.55 26.13 -9.52
N ALA A 934 -26.36 25.31 -8.85
CA ALA A 934 -27.82 25.33 -8.93
C ALA A 934 -28.43 26.74 -8.75
N SER A 935 -27.87 27.58 -7.88
CA SER A 935 -28.31 28.96 -7.63
C SER A 935 -28.13 29.92 -8.82
N ARG A 936 -27.43 29.53 -9.88
CA ARG A 936 -27.28 30.31 -11.13
C ARG A 936 -28.18 29.81 -12.25
N ARG A 937 -28.98 28.78 -11.99
CA ARG A 937 -29.68 27.97 -13.00
C ARG A 937 -31.15 27.78 -12.62
N ALA A 938 -31.78 28.84 -12.10
CA ALA A 938 -33.18 28.83 -11.70
C ALA A 938 -34.07 28.27 -12.84
N GLY A 939 -34.99 27.38 -12.50
CA GLY A 939 -35.86 26.69 -13.45
C GLY A 939 -35.26 25.44 -14.13
N GLU A 940 -33.96 25.16 -13.99
CA GLU A 940 -33.34 23.95 -14.53
C GLU A 940 -33.53 22.73 -13.60
N GLN A 941 -33.42 21.53 -14.17
CA GLN A 941 -33.42 20.24 -13.46
C GLN A 941 -32.03 19.64 -13.51
N LEU A 942 -31.44 19.39 -12.35
CA LEU A 942 -30.10 18.84 -12.19
C LEU A 942 -30.17 17.53 -11.42
N GLU A 943 -29.21 16.65 -11.66
CA GLU A 943 -29.14 15.36 -10.96
C GLU A 943 -27.77 15.11 -10.34
N VAL A 944 -27.78 14.55 -9.13
CA VAL A 944 -26.58 14.03 -8.46
C VAL A 944 -26.80 12.57 -8.14
N ILE A 945 -25.85 11.72 -8.54
CA ILE A 945 -25.88 10.27 -8.27
C ILE A 945 -24.72 9.93 -7.35
N ILE A 946 -25.03 9.47 -6.13
CA ILE A 946 -24.04 9.13 -5.10
C ILE A 946 -23.87 7.61 -5.05
N LEU A 947 -22.67 7.12 -5.32
CA LEU A 947 -22.34 5.70 -5.24
C LEU A 947 -21.74 5.36 -3.88
N GLY A 948 -22.58 4.91 -2.96
CA GLY A 948 -22.15 4.36 -1.68
C GLY A 948 -23.15 4.53 -0.55
N ASP A 949 -23.09 3.62 0.41
CA ASP A 949 -24.02 3.53 1.52
C ASP A 949 -23.58 4.44 2.68
N TYR A 950 -24.29 5.55 2.90
CA TYR A 950 -24.03 6.49 4.00
C TYR A 950 -25.28 7.30 4.32
N PRO A 951 -25.59 7.60 5.60
CA PRO A 951 -26.74 8.43 5.94
C PRO A 951 -26.47 9.89 5.53
N LEU A 952 -27.27 10.41 4.61
CA LEU A 952 -27.18 11.80 4.17
C LEU A 952 -28.11 12.68 5.00
N ASP A 953 -27.78 13.96 5.13
CA ASP A 953 -28.57 14.98 5.83
C ASP A 953 -29.52 15.75 4.89
N THR A 954 -29.66 15.26 3.66
CA THR A 954 -30.53 15.80 2.61
C THR A 954 -31.40 14.68 2.05
N PRO A 955 -32.65 14.97 1.64
CA PRO A 955 -33.53 13.97 1.03
C PRO A 955 -32.89 13.34 -0.21
N VAL A 956 -32.89 12.00 -0.27
CA VAL A 956 -32.36 11.24 -1.41
C VAL A 956 -33.32 10.13 -1.84
N LYS A 957 -33.30 9.81 -3.12
CA LYS A 957 -33.93 8.61 -3.68
C LYS A 957 -32.94 7.45 -3.61
N GLU A 958 -33.19 6.48 -2.73
CA GLU A 958 -32.38 5.25 -2.70
C GLU A 958 -32.76 4.31 -3.84
N VAL A 959 -31.75 3.76 -4.53
CA VAL A 959 -31.88 2.75 -5.58
C VAL A 959 -30.79 1.69 -5.42
N LYS A 960 -30.99 0.50 -5.99
CA LYS A 960 -29.95 -0.55 -6.07
C LYS A 960 -29.21 -0.51 -7.40
N THR A 961 -28.00 -1.08 -7.45
CA THR A 961 -27.28 -1.21 -8.74
C THR A 961 -28.11 -1.96 -9.79
N SER A 962 -28.88 -2.97 -9.38
CA SER A 962 -29.70 -3.79 -10.28
C SER A 962 -30.84 -3.03 -10.95
N GLU A 963 -31.24 -1.88 -10.38
CA GLU A 963 -32.26 -1.01 -10.96
C GLU A 963 -31.68 -0.07 -12.04
N ILE A 964 -30.35 0.08 -12.08
CA ILE A 964 -29.64 0.90 -13.08
C ILE A 964 -29.04 0.02 -14.17
N THR A 965 -28.38 -1.09 -13.80
CA THR A 965 -27.73 -1.99 -14.75
C THR A 965 -28.02 -3.46 -14.42
N SER A 966 -28.35 -4.23 -15.46
CA SER A 966 -28.62 -5.67 -15.37
C SER A 966 -27.35 -6.52 -15.41
N GLU A 967 -26.19 -5.93 -15.71
CA GLU A 967 -24.95 -6.68 -16.01
C GLU A 967 -24.32 -7.36 -14.78
N ILE A 968 -24.66 -6.95 -13.55
CA ILE A 968 -24.00 -7.45 -12.35
C ILE A 968 -24.96 -7.57 -11.15
N THR A 969 -25.73 -8.66 -11.10
CA THR A 969 -26.42 -9.10 -9.89
C THR A 969 -25.41 -9.64 -8.85
N HIS A 970 -25.57 -9.25 -7.58
CA HIS A 970 -24.73 -9.75 -6.48
C HIS A 970 -24.82 -11.28 -6.39
N LYS A 971 -23.76 -12.01 -6.01
CA LYS A 971 -23.84 -13.49 -5.87
C LYS A 971 -24.93 -13.95 -4.89
N SER A 972 -25.23 -13.18 -3.84
CA SER A 972 -26.38 -13.49 -2.95
C SER A 972 -27.72 -13.08 -3.53
N ASP A 973 -27.79 -12.04 -4.37
CA ASP A 973 -29.04 -11.60 -4.97
C ASP A 973 -29.39 -12.48 -6.17
N SER A 974 -28.38 -12.96 -6.91
CA SER A 974 -28.51 -14.06 -7.86
C SER A 974 -28.95 -15.36 -7.19
N VAL A 975 -28.46 -15.67 -5.98
CA VAL A 975 -28.95 -16.84 -5.22
C VAL A 975 -30.38 -16.62 -4.74
N ALA A 976 -30.70 -15.46 -4.17
CA ALA A 976 -32.04 -15.14 -3.68
C ALA A 976 -33.06 -15.09 -4.81
N GLU A 977 -32.76 -14.45 -5.94
CA GLU A 977 -33.61 -14.42 -7.13
C GLU A 977 -33.76 -15.80 -7.74
N LYS A 978 -32.67 -16.56 -7.94
CA LYS A 978 -32.77 -17.93 -8.45
C LYS A 978 -33.58 -18.83 -7.53
N VAL A 979 -33.48 -18.65 -6.21
CA VAL A 979 -34.32 -19.35 -5.23
C VAL A 979 -35.77 -18.87 -5.32
N LYS A 980 -36.03 -17.57 -5.48
CA LYS A 980 -37.37 -16.99 -5.59
C LYS A 980 -38.07 -17.40 -6.88
N GLU A 981 -37.38 -17.37 -8.02
CA GLU A 981 -37.84 -17.88 -9.30
C GLU A 981 -38.05 -19.39 -9.26
N ALA A 982 -37.12 -20.15 -8.69
CA ALA A 982 -37.28 -21.59 -8.49
C ALA A 982 -38.49 -21.89 -7.60
N THR A 983 -38.71 -21.10 -6.55
CA THR A 983 -39.89 -21.22 -5.68
C THR A 983 -41.17 -20.93 -6.45
N ALA A 984 -41.19 -19.88 -7.28
CA ALA A 984 -42.33 -19.54 -8.12
C ALA A 984 -42.64 -20.64 -9.16
N ARG A 985 -41.61 -21.20 -9.80
CA ARG A 985 -41.73 -22.33 -10.75
C ARG A 985 -42.20 -23.63 -10.08
N LEU A 986 -41.71 -23.93 -8.88
CA LEU A 986 -42.16 -25.08 -8.10
C LEU A 986 -43.62 -24.90 -7.66
N LYS A 987 -44.01 -23.70 -7.24
CA LYS A 987 -45.41 -23.38 -6.93
C LYS A 987 -46.33 -23.50 -8.14
N SER A 988 -45.91 -23.02 -9.33
CA SER A 988 -46.71 -23.18 -10.54
C SER A 988 -46.83 -24.64 -11.00
N LYS A 989 -45.91 -25.52 -10.56
CA LYS A 989 -45.95 -26.97 -10.80
C LYS A 989 -46.66 -27.76 -9.69
N GLY A 990 -47.15 -27.09 -8.63
CA GLY A 990 -47.78 -27.76 -7.48
C GLY A 990 -46.81 -28.54 -6.58
N GLU A 991 -45.50 -28.27 -6.68
CA GLU A 991 -44.46 -28.97 -5.91
C GLU A 991 -44.01 -28.18 -4.67
N ASN A 992 -43.71 -28.90 -3.58
CA ASN A 992 -43.20 -28.32 -2.34
C ASN A 992 -41.76 -27.80 -2.48
N SER A 993 -41.51 -26.59 -1.96
CA SER A 993 -40.23 -25.87 -2.04
C SER A 993 -39.16 -26.41 -1.07
N SER A 994 -38.92 -27.72 -1.09
CA SER A 994 -37.83 -28.33 -0.29
C SER A 994 -36.45 -27.87 -0.80
N GLN A 995 -35.41 -27.90 0.07
CA GLN A 995 -34.05 -27.54 -0.35
C GLN A 995 -33.53 -28.37 -1.54
N ARG A 996 -34.00 -29.62 -1.67
CA ARG A 996 -33.65 -30.51 -2.79
C ARG A 996 -34.36 -30.09 -4.08
N ALA A 997 -35.64 -29.73 -3.99
CA ALA A 997 -36.41 -29.22 -5.12
C ALA A 997 -35.88 -27.85 -5.58
N LEU A 998 -35.55 -26.96 -4.64
CA LEU A 998 -34.96 -25.66 -4.95
C LEU A 998 -33.58 -25.80 -5.60
N ALA A 999 -32.72 -26.71 -5.15
CA ALA A 999 -31.42 -26.97 -5.79
C ALA A 999 -31.56 -27.44 -7.23
N ARG A 1000 -32.51 -28.36 -7.48
CA ARG A 1000 -32.81 -28.88 -8.82
C ARG A 1000 -33.31 -27.77 -9.75
N GLU A 1001 -34.22 -26.92 -9.28
CA GLU A 1001 -34.88 -25.92 -10.12
C GLU A 1001 -34.05 -24.64 -10.30
N SER A 1002 -33.21 -24.27 -9.33
CA SER A 1002 -32.36 -23.07 -9.38
C SER A 1002 -30.96 -23.30 -9.97
N GLY A 1003 -30.53 -24.57 -10.11
CA GLY A 1003 -29.16 -24.93 -10.47
C GLY A 1003 -28.11 -24.59 -9.40
N LEU A 1004 -28.54 -24.31 -8.17
CA LEU A 1004 -27.66 -23.97 -7.04
C LEU A 1004 -27.35 -25.20 -6.17
N HIS A 1005 -26.16 -25.22 -5.56
CA HIS A 1005 -25.79 -26.30 -4.65
C HIS A 1005 -26.56 -26.20 -3.32
N ARG A 1006 -26.93 -27.36 -2.72
CA ARG A 1006 -27.75 -27.41 -1.50
C ARG A 1006 -27.15 -26.61 -0.33
N THR A 1007 -25.82 -26.57 -0.21
CA THR A 1007 -25.13 -25.77 0.82
C THR A 1007 -25.27 -24.26 0.61
N GLN A 1008 -25.41 -23.79 -0.64
CA GLN A 1008 -25.66 -22.37 -0.94
C GLN A 1008 -27.08 -21.96 -0.54
N ILE A 1009 -28.06 -22.85 -0.76
CA ILE A 1009 -29.47 -22.65 -0.37
C ILE A 1009 -29.61 -22.70 1.16
N ALA A 1010 -29.02 -23.70 1.81
CA ALA A 1010 -29.06 -23.83 3.27
C ALA A 1010 -28.43 -22.62 4.00
N ARG A 1011 -27.42 -22.01 3.40
CA ARG A 1011 -26.77 -20.79 3.93
C ARG A 1011 -27.57 -19.50 3.68
N HIS A 1012 -28.51 -19.51 2.72
CA HIS A 1012 -29.39 -18.37 2.46
C HIS A 1012 -30.60 -18.32 3.41
N PHE A 1013 -31.08 -19.50 3.86
CA PHE A 1013 -32.23 -19.62 4.77
C PHE A 1013 -31.85 -19.72 6.27
N LYS A 1014 -30.55 -19.70 6.59
CA LYS A 1014 -30.02 -19.53 7.96
C LYS A 1014 -29.72 -18.06 8.19
#